data_AF-A0A7W4IJB2-F1
#
_entry.id   AF-A0A7W4IJB2-F1
#
_cell.length_a   1.000
_cell.length_b   1.000
_cell.length_c   1.000
_cell.angle_alpha   90.00
_cell.angle_beta   90.00
_cell.angle_gamma   90.00
#
_symmetry.space_group_name_H-M   'P 1'
#
loop_
_entity.id
_entity.type
_entity.pdbx_description
1 polymer ?
#
loop_
_entity_poly.entity_id
_entity_poly.type
_entity_poly.pdbx_seq_one_letter_code
_entity_poly.pdbx_strand_id
1 'polypeptide(L)'
;MMKIALWTAPLSDPGDPAWFDCAAQYRFLRDHFPDQAVTLFTDQPDSGTSPTSDIASPADLPRWCAEHDDAVLLVHYRDGPLPLLDLLTSRRAPVILRWHNATPPWFTFGRQNADAHAALAGYETIAEIARHPNIHVWCNSPFTREQFRALGGRADRSRVVFPATHAVAEQATPEARTAHDTSPHETIVLVIGHVAPHKGQINAIHVAERVKALTGRPLTLHFVGNGFHDPTPYACALRDSIETADCKIVLHEGISQSTLRDLHTRSHACLSLSEHEGFGHDVFGALLAGVPVVAWAVTALETLLDGHPFAFRHFDIDTFASAIAALHDPAVRSRVLECQATLLPRYRPEITNDQILAGLAGVFPTGRQDKAASAPDADLGEPSLERYPAILRQVVREWHRAAEHFPQSSEADLAYDSHINITSLHDLRLTRAHTEMTTARRYAALATENDTDLPISPADFQCFPAVITTPARQSGSTGTARRYPARPLVTGPSITLPAGAYRIRFILDITLHTPGELTVDIEAVVNGTHVVGRDCLTRRPGEKMPPAGVTFETADASAPVTFRIHPRQAFTGTVTFGGARLRNAHRGFTVEHETEDQENPPLPVSEIETLLTGGRGRAVLGKVRARRLFRAGDVARDEAQWAGAARLYLKGLLLQPDHFDYTVQCAHMLKETGAMAVAERFYLRALGMRPDDPDLTLQIGHFYKITGRPDDARRYYEAAAATRHPAASLARAELQGAGS
;
A
#
# COMPACT_ATOMS: atom_id res chain seq x y z
N MET A 1 14.39 -0.75 43.01
CA MET A 1 13.01 -0.94 42.53
C MET A 1 13.00 -0.40 41.11
N MET A 2 12.92 -1.30 40.12
CA MET A 2 12.86 -0.94 38.70
C MET A 2 11.44 -0.46 38.37
N LYS A 3 11.27 0.83 38.10
CA LYS A 3 9.98 1.37 37.63
C LYS A 3 9.85 1.14 36.13
N ILE A 4 8.67 0.72 35.70
CA ILE A 4 8.36 0.45 34.29
C ILE A 4 7.15 1.30 33.90
N ALA A 5 7.26 2.03 32.80
CA ALA A 5 6.12 2.65 32.15
C ALA A 5 5.89 2.04 30.77
N LEU A 6 4.63 1.82 30.43
CA LEU A 6 4.19 1.45 29.09
C LEU A 6 3.40 2.60 28.48
N TRP A 7 3.62 2.89 27.21
CA TRP A 7 2.86 3.89 26.48
C TRP A 7 2.57 3.40 25.06
N THR A 8 1.32 3.53 24.61
CA THR A 8 0.98 3.39 23.19
C THR A 8 1.01 4.75 22.52
N ALA A 9 1.88 4.93 21.52
CA ALA A 9 1.80 6.08 20.63
C ALA A 9 0.38 6.15 20.01
N PRO A 10 -0.12 7.35 19.65
CA PRO A 10 -1.50 7.52 19.19
C PRO A 10 -1.86 6.53 18.07
N LEU A 11 -2.89 5.73 18.31
CA LEU A 11 -3.39 4.73 17.37
C LEU A 11 -4.53 5.32 16.55
N SER A 12 -4.60 4.95 15.26
CA SER A 12 -5.66 5.40 14.37
C SER A 12 -7.00 4.68 14.59
N ASP A 13 -7.00 3.50 15.21
CA ASP A 13 -8.15 2.61 15.42
C ASP A 13 -8.09 1.96 16.81
N PRO A 14 -9.17 1.99 17.62
CA PRO A 14 -9.29 1.21 18.86
C PRO A 14 -9.09 -0.31 18.71
N GLY A 15 -9.28 -0.86 17.50
CA GLY A 15 -9.08 -2.27 17.18
C GLY A 15 -7.65 -2.64 16.75
N ASP A 16 -6.68 -1.75 16.91
CA ASP A 16 -5.31 -1.98 16.43
C ASP A 16 -4.57 -3.10 17.22
N PRO A 17 -3.91 -4.05 16.53
CA PRO A 17 -3.09 -5.09 17.17
C PRO A 17 -2.05 -4.58 18.18
N ALA A 18 -1.49 -3.39 17.96
CA ALA A 18 -0.49 -2.77 18.84
C ALA A 18 -1.05 -2.45 20.23
N TRP A 19 -2.34 -2.10 20.32
CA TRP A 19 -3.04 -1.91 21.60
C TRP A 19 -3.16 -3.23 22.35
N PHE A 20 -3.62 -4.29 21.69
CA PHE A 20 -3.76 -5.60 22.32
C PHE A 20 -2.42 -6.16 22.81
N ASP A 21 -1.34 -5.96 22.04
CA ASP A 21 0.02 -6.31 22.45
C ASP A 21 0.44 -5.51 23.71
N CYS A 22 0.20 -4.19 23.75
CA CYS A 22 0.51 -3.35 24.91
C CYS A 22 -0.26 -3.79 26.16
N ALA A 23 -1.56 -4.00 26.02
CA ALA A 23 -2.42 -4.42 27.13
C ALA A 23 -1.99 -5.78 27.70
N ALA A 24 -1.63 -6.73 26.83
CA ALA A 24 -1.13 -8.04 27.26
C ALA A 24 0.24 -7.92 27.97
N GLN A 25 1.17 -7.13 27.43
CA GLN A 25 2.48 -6.90 28.06
C GLN A 25 2.35 -6.19 29.41
N TYR A 26 1.46 -5.20 29.52
CA TYR A 26 1.16 -4.53 30.79
C TYR A 26 0.70 -5.51 31.87
N ARG A 27 -0.28 -6.37 31.54
CA ARG A 27 -0.78 -7.40 32.48
C ARG A 27 0.34 -8.34 32.92
N PHE A 28 1.10 -8.87 31.97
CA PHE A 28 2.21 -9.77 32.26
C PHE A 28 3.25 -9.12 33.18
N LEU A 29 3.69 -7.89 32.88
CA LEU A 29 4.72 -7.21 33.66
C LEU A 29 4.23 -6.84 35.05
N ARG A 30 2.99 -6.38 35.21
CA ARG A 30 2.38 -6.11 36.51
C ARG A 30 2.32 -7.37 37.37
N ASP A 31 1.90 -8.49 36.78
CA ASP A 31 1.73 -9.75 37.51
C ASP A 31 3.09 -10.40 37.85
N HIS A 32 4.10 -10.25 36.97
CA HIS A 32 5.45 -10.77 37.17
C HIS A 32 6.28 -9.93 38.15
N PHE A 33 6.02 -8.62 38.24
CA PHE A 33 6.73 -7.68 39.09
C PHE A 33 5.76 -6.98 40.08
N PRO A 34 5.12 -7.72 41.01
CA PRO A 34 4.09 -7.17 41.90
C PRO A 34 4.63 -6.11 42.87
N ASP A 35 5.93 -6.20 43.20
CA ASP A 35 6.65 -5.24 44.04
C ASP A 35 7.28 -4.10 43.22
N GLN A 36 6.95 -3.93 41.94
CA GLN A 36 7.42 -2.81 41.11
C GLN A 36 6.25 -1.93 40.70
N ALA A 37 6.48 -0.63 40.58
CA ALA A 37 5.49 0.27 39.99
C ALA A 37 5.50 0.11 38.47
N VAL A 38 4.45 -0.53 37.93
CA VAL A 38 4.19 -0.65 36.49
C VAL A 38 3.03 0.28 36.13
N THR A 39 3.29 1.33 35.35
CA THR A 39 2.28 2.34 34.98
C THR A 39 1.96 2.26 33.48
N LEU A 40 0.68 2.32 33.11
CA LEU A 40 0.22 2.34 31.72
C LEU A 40 -0.28 3.74 31.34
N PHE A 41 0.29 4.33 30.30
CA PHE A 41 -0.14 5.58 29.72
C PHE A 41 -0.95 5.32 28.45
N THR A 42 -2.25 5.64 28.46
CA THR A 42 -3.13 5.43 27.30
C THR A 42 -4.37 6.31 27.33
N ASP A 43 -4.85 6.69 26.14
CA ASP A 43 -6.15 7.35 25.94
C ASP A 43 -7.26 6.34 25.56
N GLN A 44 -6.94 5.04 25.46
CA GLN A 44 -7.90 3.99 25.12
C GLN A 44 -8.78 3.66 26.34
N PRO A 45 -10.11 3.53 26.17
CA PRO A 45 -10.98 3.14 27.26
C PRO A 45 -10.69 1.70 27.72
N ASP A 46 -10.62 1.50 29.04
CA ASP A 46 -10.38 0.20 29.66
C ASP A 46 -11.46 -0.80 29.23
N SER A 47 -11.05 -1.94 28.65
CA SER A 47 -11.93 -2.99 28.13
C SER A 47 -12.52 -3.88 29.24
N GLY A 48 -12.63 -3.38 30.47
CA GLY A 48 -13.36 -3.99 31.58
C GLY A 48 -12.67 -5.15 32.29
N THR A 49 -11.33 -5.27 32.21
CA THR A 49 -10.59 -6.39 32.84
C THR A 49 -9.29 -5.98 33.57
N SER A 50 -9.13 -4.72 34.02
CA SER A 50 -8.02 -4.38 34.92
C SER A 50 -8.42 -3.45 36.08
N PRO A 51 -7.76 -3.60 37.26
CA PRO A 51 -7.93 -2.70 38.39
C PRO A 51 -7.38 -1.30 38.04
N THR A 52 -8.12 -0.28 38.45
CA THR A 52 -8.13 1.09 37.93
C THR A 52 -7.05 2.03 38.50
N SER A 53 -6.05 1.54 39.24
CA SER A 53 -5.11 2.42 40.00
C SER A 53 -3.89 2.93 39.23
N ASP A 54 -3.42 2.24 38.19
CA ASP A 54 -2.10 2.49 37.58
C ASP A 54 -2.16 2.85 36.08
N ILE A 55 -3.32 3.38 35.65
CA ILE A 55 -3.53 3.92 34.30
C ILE A 55 -3.52 5.45 34.37
N ALA A 56 -2.69 6.08 33.54
CA ALA A 56 -2.51 7.53 33.48
C ALA A 56 -2.72 8.07 32.06
N SER A 57 -2.98 9.38 31.94
CA SER A 57 -3.10 10.03 30.64
C SER A 57 -1.72 10.17 29.98
N PRO A 58 -1.58 9.92 28.65
CA PRO A 58 -0.36 10.22 27.91
C PRO A 58 0.16 11.65 28.07
N ALA A 59 -0.71 12.62 28.39
CA ALA A 59 -0.32 13.99 28.67
C ALA A 59 0.56 14.13 29.93
N ASP A 60 0.45 13.20 30.88
CA ASP A 60 1.23 13.19 32.13
C ASP A 60 2.61 12.53 31.95
N LEU A 61 2.84 11.84 30.83
CA LEU A 61 4.07 11.08 30.58
C LEU A 61 5.35 11.94 30.70
N PRO A 62 5.44 13.17 30.17
CA PRO A 62 6.64 14.00 30.32
C PRO A 62 6.95 14.33 31.77
N ARG A 63 5.93 14.63 32.58
CA ARG A 63 6.09 14.93 34.01
C ARG A 63 6.54 13.69 34.78
N TRP A 64 5.88 12.55 34.55
CA TRP A 64 6.25 11.28 35.16
C TRP A 64 7.69 10.88 34.80
N CYS A 65 8.07 11.08 33.54
CA CYS A 65 9.42 10.83 33.04
C CYS A 65 10.49 11.70 33.74
N ALA A 66 10.15 12.92 34.15
CA ALA A 66 11.03 13.82 34.88
C ALA A 66 11.13 13.44 36.37
N GLU A 67 10.04 12.93 36.95
CA GLU A 67 10.01 12.43 38.33
C GLU A 67 10.72 11.06 38.46
N HIS A 68 10.81 10.30 37.37
CA HIS A 68 11.39 8.94 37.30
C HIS A 68 12.37 8.82 36.12
N ASP A 69 13.52 9.49 36.26
CA ASP A 69 14.55 9.57 35.22
C ASP A 69 15.36 8.27 35.03
N ASP A 70 15.27 7.34 35.98
CA ASP A 70 15.88 6.00 35.99
C ASP A 70 14.94 4.89 35.49
N ALA A 71 13.65 5.19 35.28
CA ALA A 71 12.65 4.22 34.86
C ALA A 71 12.80 3.75 33.41
N VAL A 72 12.49 2.47 33.19
CA VAL A 72 12.39 1.88 31.84
C VAL A 72 11.08 2.31 31.21
N LEU A 73 11.16 2.86 30.01
CA LEU A 73 9.99 3.24 29.23
C LEU A 73 9.83 2.33 28.01
N LEU A 74 8.71 1.61 27.94
CA LEU A 74 8.33 0.75 26.83
C LEU A 74 7.27 1.46 25.98
N VAL A 75 7.62 1.81 24.74
CA VAL A 75 6.80 2.60 23.83
C VAL A 75 6.33 1.73 22.66
N HIS A 76 5.03 1.48 22.56
CA HIS A 76 4.43 0.80 21.41
C HIS A 76 4.23 1.80 20.27
N TYR A 77 4.83 1.50 19.13
CA TYR A 77 4.85 2.36 17.96
C TYR A 77 4.62 1.55 16.68
N ARG A 78 3.83 2.10 15.76
CA ARG A 78 3.48 1.46 14.49
C ARG A 78 4.12 2.20 13.31
N ASP A 79 3.60 3.39 13.04
CA ASP A 79 3.96 4.24 11.90
C ASP A 79 3.76 5.73 12.19
N GLY A 80 4.06 6.58 11.20
CA GLY A 80 3.90 8.04 11.27
C GLY A 80 4.89 8.74 12.21
N PRO A 81 4.79 10.07 12.35
CA PRO A 81 5.63 10.81 13.30
C PRO A 81 5.39 10.34 14.73
N LEU A 82 6.46 10.05 15.48
CA LEU A 82 6.36 9.67 16.88
C LEU A 82 6.27 10.93 17.76
N PRO A 83 5.15 11.17 18.47
CA PRO A 83 5.07 12.27 19.43
C PRO A 83 6.10 12.07 20.54
N LEU A 84 6.55 13.17 21.15
CA LEU A 84 7.53 13.13 22.24
C LEU A 84 8.89 12.50 21.87
N LEU A 85 9.23 12.39 20.58
CA LEU A 85 10.52 11.84 20.14
C LEU A 85 11.70 12.53 20.85
N ASP A 86 11.69 13.86 20.97
CA ASP A 86 12.72 14.63 21.70
C ASP A 86 12.84 14.22 23.18
N LEU A 87 11.72 13.93 23.84
CA LEU A 87 11.74 13.42 25.20
C LEU A 87 12.40 12.04 25.24
N LEU A 88 11.99 11.12 24.34
CA LEU A 88 12.52 9.75 24.31
C LEU A 88 14.02 9.71 24.00
N THR A 89 14.49 10.53 23.07
CA THR A 89 15.89 10.56 22.62
C THR A 89 16.82 11.28 23.61
N SER A 90 16.29 12.18 24.45
CA SER A 90 17.06 12.90 25.47
C SER A 90 17.14 12.19 26.83
N ARG A 91 16.37 11.10 27.04
CA ARG A 91 16.38 10.33 28.29
C ARG A 91 17.73 9.68 28.56
N ARG A 92 18.15 9.72 29.84
CA ARG A 92 19.33 9.00 30.33
C ARG A 92 19.07 7.50 30.50
N ALA A 93 17.92 7.15 31.07
CA ALA A 93 17.50 5.76 31.17
C ALA A 93 17.18 5.18 29.78
N PRO A 94 17.36 3.87 29.60
CA PRO A 94 17.01 3.22 28.35
C PRO A 94 15.51 3.32 28.03
N VAL A 95 15.22 3.51 26.75
CA VAL A 95 13.89 3.44 26.17
C VAL A 95 13.80 2.19 25.31
N ILE A 96 12.70 1.46 25.41
CA ILE A 96 12.41 0.31 24.57
C ILE A 96 11.29 0.71 23.61
N LEU A 97 11.60 0.83 22.33
CA LEU A 97 10.60 1.00 21.29
C LEU A 97 10.10 -0.37 20.81
N ARG A 98 8.87 -0.69 21.14
CA ARG A 98 8.14 -1.84 20.60
C ARG A 98 7.57 -1.47 19.22
N TRP A 99 8.31 -1.80 18.17
CA TRP A 99 7.95 -1.44 16.80
C TRP A 99 7.14 -2.54 16.10
N HIS A 100 5.91 -2.18 15.70
CA HIS A 100 4.93 -3.07 15.09
C HIS A 100 5.09 -3.29 13.59
N ASN A 101 6.16 -2.74 13.00
CA ASN A 101 6.37 -2.61 11.55
C ASN A 101 5.35 -1.68 10.88
N ALA A 102 5.68 -1.21 9.68
CA ALA A 102 4.81 -0.34 8.88
C ALA A 102 4.81 -0.80 7.42
N THR A 103 3.67 -0.70 6.74
CA THR A 103 3.61 -0.99 5.30
C THR A 103 4.50 0.00 4.54
N PRO A 104 5.38 -0.46 3.65
CA PRO A 104 6.25 0.42 2.88
C PRO A 104 5.49 1.43 1.99
N PRO A 105 6.07 2.62 1.74
CA PRO A 105 5.38 3.73 1.09
C PRO A 105 5.02 3.46 -0.39
N TRP A 106 5.76 2.60 -1.10
CA TRP A 106 5.53 2.33 -2.52
C TRP A 106 4.22 1.59 -2.81
N PHE A 107 3.66 0.85 -1.84
CA PHE A 107 2.36 0.17 -2.03
C PHE A 107 1.20 1.15 -2.26
N THR A 108 1.30 2.34 -1.71
CA THR A 108 0.26 3.38 -1.79
C THR A 108 0.69 4.57 -2.64
N PHE A 109 1.96 4.68 -3.03
CA PHE A 109 2.46 5.77 -3.87
C PHE A 109 1.71 5.85 -5.22
N GLY A 110 1.27 7.05 -5.60
CA GLY A 110 0.48 7.30 -6.80
C GLY A 110 -1.00 6.89 -6.72
N ARG A 111 -1.41 6.19 -5.65
CA ARG A 111 -2.80 5.74 -5.41
C ARG A 111 -3.42 6.46 -4.21
N GLN A 112 -2.68 6.50 -3.11
CA GLN A 112 -3.00 7.12 -1.81
C GLN A 112 -1.73 7.80 -1.28
N ASN A 113 -1.38 8.95 -1.87
CA ASN A 113 -0.12 9.63 -1.59
C ASN A 113 0.03 10.06 -0.12
N ALA A 114 -1.08 10.44 0.53
CA ALA A 114 -1.06 10.77 1.95
C ALA A 114 -0.58 9.59 2.81
N ASP A 115 -1.06 8.38 2.54
CA ASP A 115 -0.65 7.16 3.25
C ASP A 115 0.81 6.84 2.97
N ALA A 116 1.26 7.02 1.71
CA ALA A 116 2.66 6.83 1.34
C ALA A 116 3.58 7.81 2.08
N HIS A 117 3.20 9.08 2.22
CA HIS A 117 3.97 10.07 2.96
C HIS A 117 3.99 9.79 4.46
N ALA A 118 2.88 9.33 5.03
CA ALA A 118 2.81 8.92 6.43
C ALA A 118 3.71 7.71 6.71
N ALA A 119 3.68 6.70 5.83
CA ALA A 119 4.58 5.55 5.89
C ALA A 119 6.04 6.00 5.79
N LEU A 120 6.39 6.84 4.81
CA LEU A 120 7.74 7.37 4.64
C LEU A 120 8.24 8.10 5.89
N ALA A 121 7.41 8.96 6.50
CA ALA A 121 7.74 9.65 7.74
C ALA A 121 7.93 8.69 8.93
N GLY A 122 7.15 7.60 9.00
CA GLY A 122 7.32 6.59 10.03
C GLY A 122 8.63 5.82 9.89
N TYR A 123 9.00 5.43 8.67
CA TYR A 123 10.29 4.81 8.41
C TYR A 123 11.48 5.74 8.69
N GLU A 124 11.36 7.04 8.38
CA GLU A 124 12.37 8.04 8.74
C GLU A 124 12.50 8.22 10.26
N THR A 125 11.38 8.17 10.98
CA THR A 125 11.36 8.18 12.45
C THR A 125 12.15 6.98 13.01
N ILE A 126 11.96 5.78 12.46
CA ILE A 126 12.73 4.59 12.86
C ILE A 126 14.23 4.75 12.52
N ALA A 127 14.56 5.30 11.35
CA ALA A 127 15.94 5.56 10.95
C ALA A 127 16.62 6.61 11.83
N GLU A 128 15.87 7.58 12.36
CA GLU A 128 16.33 8.53 13.36
C GLU A 128 16.56 7.83 14.71
N ILE A 129 15.57 7.07 15.20
CA ILE A 129 15.66 6.28 16.44
C ILE A 129 16.89 5.35 16.42
N ALA A 130 17.19 4.74 15.27
CA ALA A 130 18.37 3.91 15.10
C ALA A 130 19.69 4.61 15.44
N ARG A 131 19.75 5.95 15.44
CA ARG A 131 20.96 6.74 15.79
C ARG A 131 21.10 6.98 17.28
N HIS A 132 20.04 6.79 18.08
CA HIS A 132 20.04 7.13 19.50
C HIS A 132 20.45 5.93 20.38
N PRO A 133 21.59 6.01 21.09
CA PRO A 133 22.16 4.85 21.80
C PRO A 133 21.33 4.38 23.00
N ASN A 134 20.51 5.26 23.59
CA ASN A 134 19.63 4.92 24.71
C ASN A 134 18.36 4.17 24.28
N ILE A 135 18.07 4.06 22.97
CA ILE A 135 16.87 3.39 22.47
C ILE A 135 17.19 1.97 21.99
N HIS A 136 16.49 0.99 22.56
CA HIS A 136 16.46 -0.40 22.13
C HIS A 136 15.15 -0.67 21.38
N VAL A 137 15.17 -1.52 20.36
CA VAL A 137 13.99 -1.81 19.52
C VAL A 137 13.57 -3.26 19.68
N TRP A 138 12.31 -3.49 20.02
CA TRP A 138 11.68 -4.80 20.03
C TRP A 138 10.83 -4.97 18.77
N CYS A 139 11.25 -5.88 17.89
CA CYS A 139 10.67 -6.14 16.58
C CYS A 139 9.69 -7.33 16.64
N ASN A 140 8.62 -7.29 15.85
CA ASN A 140 7.59 -8.33 15.81
C ASN A 140 8.08 -9.68 15.25
N SER A 141 9.11 -9.66 14.41
CA SER A 141 9.62 -10.83 13.72
C SER A 141 11.10 -10.66 13.37
N PRO A 142 11.80 -11.75 12.99
CA PRO A 142 13.14 -11.66 12.41
C PRO A 142 13.19 -10.74 11.17
N PHE A 143 12.15 -10.79 10.33
CA PHE A 143 11.99 -9.88 9.20
C PHE A 143 12.00 -8.41 9.64
N THR A 144 11.16 -8.04 10.62
CA THR A 144 11.11 -6.65 11.12
C THR A 144 12.45 -6.23 11.77
N ARG A 145 13.20 -7.17 12.35
CA ARG A 145 14.54 -6.90 12.86
C ARG A 145 15.55 -6.63 11.74
N GLU A 146 15.50 -7.40 10.65
CA GLU A 146 16.35 -7.15 9.48
C GLU A 146 15.97 -5.84 8.80
N GLN A 147 14.68 -5.53 8.72
CA GLN A 147 14.16 -4.24 8.31
C GLN A 147 14.73 -3.09 9.17
N PHE A 148 14.77 -3.24 10.49
CA PHE A 148 15.41 -2.23 11.37
C PHE A 148 16.91 -2.09 11.09
N ARG A 149 17.62 -3.20 10.82
CA ARG A 149 19.05 -3.16 10.46
C ARG A 149 19.31 -2.46 9.12
N ALA A 150 18.45 -2.69 8.13
CA ALA A 150 18.51 -2.01 6.83
C ALA A 150 18.31 -0.48 6.95
N LEU A 151 17.64 -0.04 8.02
CA LEU A 151 17.46 1.37 8.39
C LEU A 151 18.65 1.96 9.20
N GLY A 152 19.73 1.20 9.38
CA GLY A 152 20.91 1.60 10.17
C GLY A 152 20.85 1.17 11.64
N GLY A 153 19.85 0.38 12.02
CA GLY A 153 19.72 -0.21 13.35
C GLY A 153 20.85 -1.18 13.68
N ARG A 154 21.24 -1.22 14.96
CA ARG A 154 22.28 -2.16 15.43
C ARG A 154 21.68 -3.44 15.99
N ALA A 155 22.34 -4.57 15.75
CA ALA A 155 21.88 -5.89 16.20
C ALA A 155 21.87 -6.05 17.73
N ASP A 156 22.81 -5.41 18.43
CA ASP A 156 22.90 -5.41 19.90
C ASP A 156 21.80 -4.57 20.57
N ARG A 157 21.19 -3.65 19.83
CA ARG A 157 20.07 -2.80 20.27
C ARG A 157 18.72 -3.24 19.71
N SER A 158 18.63 -4.41 19.09
CA SER A 158 17.37 -4.93 18.58
C SER A 158 17.15 -6.38 18.99
N ARG A 159 15.92 -6.71 19.38
CA ARG A 159 15.49 -8.07 19.72
C ARG A 159 14.18 -8.40 19.05
N VAL A 160 13.97 -9.69 18.79
CA VAL A 160 12.67 -10.20 18.35
C VAL A 160 11.85 -10.51 19.60
N VAL A 161 10.68 -9.87 19.69
CA VAL A 161 9.65 -10.18 20.67
C VAL A 161 8.39 -10.41 19.84
N PHE A 162 7.85 -11.63 19.84
CA PHE A 162 6.62 -11.90 19.10
C PHE A 162 5.46 -11.09 19.71
N PRO A 163 4.48 -10.65 18.91
CA PRO A 163 3.28 -10.03 19.45
C PRO A 163 2.63 -10.97 20.46
N ALA A 164 2.08 -10.43 21.54
CA ALA A 164 1.31 -11.16 22.53
C ALA A 164 -0.07 -11.54 21.93
N THR A 165 -0.05 -12.48 20.99
CA THR A 165 -1.20 -13.00 20.24
C THR A 165 -2.22 -13.74 21.11
N HIS A 166 -1.93 -13.92 22.40
CA HIS A 166 -2.75 -14.63 23.37
C HIS A 166 -4.10 -13.99 23.67
N ALA A 167 -4.25 -12.67 23.53
CA ALA A 167 -5.56 -12.03 23.65
C ALA A 167 -6.58 -12.57 22.61
N VAL A 168 -6.10 -13.06 21.46
CA VAL A 168 -6.92 -13.72 20.43
C VAL A 168 -7.15 -15.20 20.79
N ALA A 169 -6.16 -15.86 21.41
CA ALA A 169 -6.23 -17.28 21.78
C ALA A 169 -7.10 -17.55 23.02
N GLU A 170 -7.08 -16.69 24.05
CA GLU A 170 -7.93 -16.81 25.25
C GLU A 170 -9.43 -16.65 24.93
N GLN A 171 -9.74 -15.96 23.83
CA GLN A 171 -11.12 -15.83 23.32
C GLN A 171 -11.59 -17.02 22.50
N ALA A 172 -10.69 -17.95 22.15
CA ALA A 172 -11.03 -19.20 21.49
C ALA A 172 -11.28 -20.28 22.55
N THR A 173 -12.53 -20.42 22.99
CA THR A 173 -12.93 -21.56 23.81
C THR A 173 -12.67 -22.88 23.06
N PRO A 174 -11.99 -23.85 23.67
CA PRO A 174 -11.75 -25.17 23.09
C PRO A 174 -13.02 -26.03 23.21
N GLU A 175 -14.12 -25.61 22.60
CA GLU A 175 -15.28 -26.48 22.42
C GLU A 175 -15.05 -27.34 21.18
N ALA A 176 -15.39 -28.63 21.31
CA ALA A 176 -14.92 -29.71 20.46
C ALA A 176 -14.98 -29.39 18.96
N ARG A 177 -13.83 -29.60 18.28
CA ARG A 177 -13.69 -29.65 16.83
C ARG A 177 -14.74 -30.63 16.28
N THR A 178 -15.89 -30.12 15.85
CA THR A 178 -16.85 -30.91 15.09
C THR A 178 -16.23 -31.21 13.73
N ALA A 179 -16.52 -32.41 13.22
CA ALA A 179 -16.11 -32.81 11.89
C ALA A 179 -16.50 -31.71 10.88
N HIS A 180 -15.59 -31.40 9.95
CA HIS A 180 -15.79 -30.43 8.90
C HIS A 180 -16.99 -30.88 8.03
N ASP A 181 -18.18 -30.38 8.33
CA ASP A 181 -19.39 -30.60 7.54
C ASP A 181 -19.40 -29.60 6.39
N THR A 182 -18.42 -29.73 5.50
CA THR A 182 -18.47 -29.07 4.21
C THR A 182 -19.47 -29.78 3.33
N SER A 183 -20.44 -29.02 2.80
CA SER A 183 -21.24 -29.49 1.68
C SER A 183 -20.30 -30.10 0.63
N PRO A 184 -20.45 -31.39 0.27
CA PRO A 184 -19.54 -32.06 -0.66
C PRO A 184 -19.54 -31.44 -2.08
N HIS A 185 -20.39 -30.43 -2.31
CA HIS A 185 -20.66 -29.82 -3.60
C HIS A 185 -20.12 -28.38 -3.73
N GLU A 186 -19.48 -27.79 -2.72
CA GLU A 186 -18.97 -26.41 -2.80
C GLU A 186 -17.60 -26.26 -2.15
N THR A 187 -16.72 -25.49 -2.77
CA THR A 187 -15.42 -25.07 -2.20
C THR A 187 -15.56 -23.71 -1.52
N ILE A 188 -15.07 -23.59 -0.29
CA ILE A 188 -15.15 -22.35 0.51
C ILE A 188 -13.73 -21.87 0.81
N VAL A 189 -13.39 -20.67 0.37
CA VAL A 189 -12.08 -20.04 0.62
C VAL A 189 -12.29 -18.78 1.46
N LEU A 190 -11.47 -18.59 2.48
CA LEU A 190 -11.51 -17.44 3.38
C LEU A 190 -10.27 -16.57 3.18
N VAL A 191 -10.46 -15.26 3.06
CA VAL A 191 -9.39 -14.26 3.01
C VAL A 191 -9.68 -13.20 4.07
N ILE A 192 -8.70 -12.91 4.93
CA ILE A 192 -8.85 -12.03 6.09
C ILE A 192 -7.86 -10.89 5.98
N GLY A 193 -8.34 -9.65 6.08
CA GLY A 193 -7.52 -8.44 6.07
C GLY A 193 -8.29 -7.22 5.60
N HIS A 194 -7.95 -6.04 6.13
CA HIS A 194 -8.48 -4.77 5.66
C HIS A 194 -8.14 -4.54 4.17
N VAL A 195 -8.94 -3.73 3.49
CA VAL A 195 -8.76 -3.45 2.06
C VAL A 195 -7.55 -2.55 1.85
N ALA A 196 -6.47 -3.13 1.31
CA ALA A 196 -5.24 -2.44 0.99
C ALA A 196 -4.50 -3.11 -0.18
N PRO A 197 -3.73 -2.35 -1.00
CA PRO A 197 -3.06 -2.88 -2.19
C PRO A 197 -2.19 -4.11 -1.94
N HIS A 198 -1.45 -4.12 -0.84
CA HIS A 198 -0.48 -5.17 -0.48
C HIS A 198 -1.11 -6.45 0.10
N LYS A 199 -2.44 -6.50 0.29
CA LYS A 199 -3.14 -7.65 0.91
C LYS A 199 -3.61 -8.69 -0.11
N GLY A 200 -3.46 -8.41 -1.41
CA GLY A 200 -3.67 -9.39 -2.48
C GLY A 200 -5.13 -9.81 -2.74
N GLN A 201 -6.14 -9.04 -2.32
CA GLN A 201 -7.55 -9.43 -2.49
C GLN A 201 -7.96 -9.64 -3.95
N ILE A 202 -7.53 -8.76 -4.87
CA ILE A 202 -7.82 -8.94 -6.31
C ILE A 202 -7.24 -10.27 -6.81
N ASN A 203 -6.05 -10.62 -6.35
CA ASN A 203 -5.37 -11.85 -6.76
C ASN A 203 -6.01 -13.09 -6.15
N ALA A 204 -6.61 -12.95 -4.96
CA ALA A 204 -7.40 -14.03 -4.36
C ALA A 204 -8.66 -14.35 -5.18
N ILE A 205 -9.24 -13.38 -5.89
CA ILE A 205 -10.34 -13.62 -6.85
C ILE A 205 -9.84 -14.51 -7.99
N HIS A 206 -8.69 -14.18 -8.58
CA HIS A 206 -8.11 -14.99 -9.65
C HIS A 206 -7.75 -16.42 -9.20
N VAL A 207 -7.19 -16.58 -7.98
CA VAL A 207 -6.94 -17.90 -7.39
C VAL A 207 -8.26 -18.67 -7.19
N ALA A 208 -9.30 -18.01 -6.69
CA ALA A 208 -10.62 -18.59 -6.49
C ALA A 208 -11.24 -19.10 -7.82
N GLU A 209 -11.18 -18.31 -8.88
CA GLU A 209 -11.64 -18.72 -10.23
C GLU A 209 -10.84 -19.91 -10.75
N ARG A 210 -9.52 -19.92 -10.51
CA ARG A 210 -8.63 -21.03 -10.88
C ARG A 210 -9.00 -22.31 -10.14
N VAL A 211 -9.28 -22.23 -8.84
CA VAL A 211 -9.74 -23.38 -8.02
C VAL A 211 -11.09 -23.89 -8.51
N LYS A 212 -12.05 -23.00 -8.81
CA LYS A 212 -13.37 -23.38 -9.35
C LYS A 212 -13.22 -24.19 -10.62
N ALA A 213 -12.38 -23.73 -11.56
CA ALA A 213 -12.13 -24.42 -12.81
C ALA A 213 -11.43 -25.78 -12.62
N LEU A 214 -10.40 -25.83 -11.77
CA LEU A 214 -9.65 -27.06 -11.46
C LEU A 214 -10.51 -28.14 -10.82
N THR A 215 -11.38 -27.74 -9.89
CA THR A 215 -12.19 -28.67 -9.10
C THR A 215 -13.53 -29.01 -9.75
N GLY A 216 -14.00 -28.17 -10.69
CA GLY A 216 -15.33 -28.25 -11.27
C GLY A 216 -16.46 -28.01 -10.26
N ARG A 217 -16.16 -27.49 -9.06
CA ARG A 217 -17.12 -27.25 -7.99
C ARG A 217 -17.48 -25.76 -7.92
N PRO A 218 -18.74 -25.40 -7.60
CA PRO A 218 -19.09 -24.08 -7.10
C PRO A 218 -18.09 -23.62 -6.03
N LEU A 219 -17.72 -22.33 -6.07
CA LEU A 219 -16.80 -21.75 -5.11
C LEU A 219 -17.38 -20.47 -4.50
N THR A 220 -17.35 -20.39 -3.18
CA THR A 220 -17.60 -19.17 -2.40
C THR A 220 -16.28 -18.64 -1.81
N LEU A 221 -15.95 -17.39 -2.13
CA LEU A 221 -14.84 -16.63 -1.56
C LEU A 221 -15.38 -15.65 -0.51
N HIS A 222 -15.02 -15.87 0.75
CA HIS A 222 -15.34 -14.96 1.85
C HIS A 222 -14.20 -13.97 2.07
N PHE A 223 -14.47 -12.68 1.89
CA PHE A 223 -13.57 -11.62 2.33
C PHE A 223 -14.01 -11.10 3.70
N VAL A 224 -13.11 -11.12 4.67
CA VAL A 224 -13.32 -10.55 6.00
C VAL A 224 -12.35 -9.39 6.20
N GLY A 225 -12.87 -8.20 6.47
CA GLY A 225 -12.06 -7.00 6.66
C GLY A 225 -12.91 -5.75 6.63
N ASN A 226 -12.29 -4.58 6.78
CA ASN A 226 -12.98 -3.30 6.61
C ASN A 226 -12.43 -2.58 5.38
N GLY A 227 -13.22 -1.69 4.79
CA GLY A 227 -12.80 -0.77 3.74
C GLY A 227 -13.21 -1.19 2.32
N PHE A 228 -14.12 -2.16 2.17
CA PHE A 228 -14.60 -2.57 0.83
C PHE A 228 -15.40 -1.47 0.14
N HIS A 229 -16.03 -0.60 0.93
CA HIS A 229 -16.80 0.53 0.46
C HIS A 229 -16.03 1.84 0.48
N ASP A 230 -14.75 1.82 0.85
CA ASP A 230 -13.94 3.03 0.84
C ASP A 230 -13.79 3.54 -0.60
N PRO A 231 -13.73 4.86 -0.79
CA PRO A 231 -13.62 5.48 -2.10
C PRO A 231 -12.17 5.49 -2.63
N THR A 232 -11.33 4.59 -2.15
CA THR A 232 -9.91 4.53 -2.54
C THR A 232 -9.79 3.91 -3.93
N PRO A 233 -8.76 4.26 -4.72
CA PRO A 233 -8.57 3.68 -6.05
C PRO A 233 -8.50 2.14 -6.03
N TYR A 234 -7.88 1.58 -4.98
CA TYR A 234 -7.80 0.13 -4.82
C TYR A 234 -9.15 -0.50 -4.45
N ALA A 235 -9.92 0.08 -3.51
CA ALA A 235 -11.24 -0.42 -3.17
C ALA A 235 -12.21 -0.35 -4.37
N CYS A 236 -12.11 0.69 -5.22
CA CYS A 236 -12.83 0.75 -6.50
C CYS A 236 -12.44 -0.41 -7.42
N ALA A 237 -11.15 -0.62 -7.68
CA ALA A 237 -10.68 -1.71 -8.53
C ALA A 237 -11.07 -3.10 -7.98
N LEU A 238 -11.05 -3.27 -6.65
CA LEU A 238 -11.50 -4.49 -5.99
C LEU A 238 -13.00 -4.72 -6.22
N ARG A 239 -13.85 -3.68 -6.10
CA ARG A 239 -15.29 -3.81 -6.40
C ARG A 239 -15.55 -4.16 -7.86
N ASP A 240 -14.85 -3.52 -8.81
CA ASP A 240 -14.96 -3.85 -10.24
C ASP A 240 -14.56 -5.31 -10.50
N SER A 241 -13.53 -5.80 -9.81
CA SER A 241 -13.10 -7.21 -9.88
C SER A 241 -14.15 -8.15 -9.26
N ILE A 242 -14.79 -7.75 -8.16
CA ILE A 242 -15.87 -8.53 -7.52
C ILE A 242 -17.09 -8.63 -8.44
N GLU A 243 -17.46 -7.55 -9.13
CA GLU A 243 -18.61 -7.52 -10.05
C GLU A 243 -18.40 -8.41 -11.28
N THR A 244 -17.16 -8.59 -11.70
CA THR A 244 -16.79 -9.37 -12.90
C THR A 244 -16.35 -10.81 -12.58
N ALA A 245 -16.25 -11.17 -11.31
CA ALA A 245 -15.75 -12.47 -10.87
C ALA A 245 -16.67 -13.64 -11.28
N ASP A 246 -16.06 -14.75 -11.72
CA ASP A 246 -16.76 -16.01 -12.00
C ASP A 246 -16.94 -16.88 -10.73
N CYS A 247 -16.90 -16.29 -9.54
CA CYS A 247 -17.14 -17.02 -8.29
C CYS A 247 -18.05 -16.21 -7.36
N LYS A 248 -18.70 -16.89 -6.41
CA LYS A 248 -19.56 -16.21 -5.43
C LYS A 248 -18.67 -15.52 -4.41
N ILE A 249 -18.73 -14.20 -4.32
CA ILE A 249 -17.96 -13.43 -3.34
C ILE A 249 -18.89 -12.89 -2.26
N VAL A 250 -18.49 -13.03 -0.98
CA VAL A 250 -19.24 -12.54 0.17
C VAL A 250 -18.33 -11.67 1.03
N LEU A 251 -18.74 -10.41 1.24
CA LEU A 251 -18.00 -9.41 2.02
C LEU A 251 -18.50 -9.36 3.46
N HIS A 252 -17.57 -9.36 4.41
CA HIS A 252 -17.85 -9.32 5.84
C HIS A 252 -17.09 -8.15 6.49
N GLU A 253 -17.80 -7.10 6.89
CA GLU A 253 -17.26 -5.95 7.62
C GLU A 253 -17.75 -5.94 9.07
N GLY A 254 -16.89 -5.58 10.01
CA GLY A 254 -17.26 -5.40 11.43
C GLY A 254 -17.88 -6.62 12.11
N ILE A 255 -17.52 -7.84 11.68
CA ILE A 255 -18.10 -9.08 12.23
C ILE A 255 -17.60 -9.41 13.64
N SER A 256 -18.39 -10.16 14.41
CA SER A 256 -18.00 -10.65 15.73
C SER A 256 -16.95 -11.76 15.63
N GLN A 257 -16.22 -11.98 16.73
CA GLN A 257 -15.27 -13.09 16.87
C GLN A 257 -15.94 -14.48 16.73
N SER A 258 -17.22 -14.61 17.11
CA SER A 258 -17.97 -15.87 16.93
C SER A 258 -18.26 -16.15 15.46
N THR A 259 -18.67 -15.13 14.70
CA THR A 259 -18.89 -15.25 13.25
C THR A 259 -17.59 -15.56 12.52
N LEU A 260 -16.48 -14.92 12.90
CA LEU A 260 -15.18 -15.21 12.33
C LEU A 260 -14.79 -16.68 12.57
N ARG A 261 -14.93 -17.19 13.80
CA ARG A 261 -14.67 -18.60 14.14
C ARG A 261 -15.52 -19.59 13.32
N ASP A 262 -16.79 -19.28 13.12
CA ASP A 262 -17.67 -20.08 12.25
C ASP A 262 -17.17 -20.11 10.79
N LEU A 263 -16.74 -18.95 10.25
CA LEU A 263 -16.14 -18.89 8.92
C LEU A 263 -14.86 -19.73 8.82
N HIS A 264 -13.97 -19.65 9.80
CA HIS A 264 -12.77 -20.51 9.82
C HIS A 264 -13.15 -22.00 9.79
N THR A 265 -14.12 -22.40 10.61
CA THR A 265 -14.52 -23.81 10.75
C THR A 265 -15.13 -24.39 9.47
N ARG A 266 -15.89 -23.57 8.72
CA ARG A 266 -16.55 -23.99 7.47
C ARG A 266 -15.67 -23.88 6.23
N SER A 267 -14.54 -23.19 6.31
CA SER A 267 -13.68 -22.93 5.15
C SER A 267 -12.76 -24.12 4.82
N HIS A 268 -12.63 -24.42 3.53
CA HIS A 268 -11.70 -25.44 3.04
C HIS A 268 -10.25 -24.97 3.19
N ALA A 269 -10.00 -23.68 2.92
CA ALA A 269 -8.71 -23.05 3.05
C ALA A 269 -8.85 -21.59 3.50
N CYS A 270 -7.88 -21.11 4.28
CA CYS A 270 -7.62 -19.69 4.49
C CYS A 270 -6.46 -19.29 3.56
N LEU A 271 -6.72 -18.36 2.64
CA LEU A 271 -5.76 -17.89 1.65
C LEU A 271 -5.19 -16.53 2.07
N SER A 272 -3.87 -16.42 2.13
CA SER A 272 -3.17 -15.14 2.35
C SER A 272 -2.18 -14.87 1.23
N LEU A 273 -2.43 -13.81 0.46
CA LEU A 273 -1.57 -13.35 -0.63
C LEU A 273 -0.94 -12.00 -0.30
N SER A 274 -0.71 -11.74 0.99
CA SER A 274 -0.09 -10.50 1.46
C SER A 274 1.35 -10.39 0.96
N GLU A 275 1.67 -9.31 0.26
CA GLU A 275 3.03 -8.94 -0.17
C GLU A 275 3.91 -8.54 1.01
N HIS A 276 3.31 -7.98 2.07
CA HIS A 276 4.02 -7.47 3.23
C HIS A 276 3.22 -7.67 4.53
N GLU A 277 3.84 -8.34 5.50
CA GLU A 277 3.34 -8.50 6.86
C GLU A 277 4.46 -8.24 7.89
N GLY A 278 4.12 -7.59 9.01
CA GLY A 278 5.02 -7.48 10.17
C GLY A 278 5.03 -8.72 11.06
N PHE A 279 3.94 -9.49 11.04
CA PHE A 279 3.79 -10.75 11.76
C PHE A 279 2.83 -11.72 11.04
N GLY A 280 1.64 -11.24 10.65
CA GLY A 280 0.57 -12.06 10.05
C GLY A 280 -0.47 -12.54 11.05
N HIS A 281 -1.12 -11.60 11.77
CA HIS A 281 -2.12 -11.91 12.80
C HIS A 281 -3.32 -12.69 12.28
N ASP A 282 -3.76 -12.36 11.06
CA ASP A 282 -4.81 -13.04 10.30
C ASP A 282 -4.45 -14.51 10.00
N VAL A 283 -3.23 -14.75 9.52
CA VAL A 283 -2.71 -16.09 9.28
C VAL A 283 -2.56 -16.87 10.58
N PHE A 284 -2.03 -16.24 11.63
CA PHE A 284 -1.90 -16.87 12.95
C PHE A 284 -3.27 -17.26 13.53
N GLY A 285 -4.29 -16.40 13.39
CA GLY A 285 -5.66 -16.71 13.77
C GLY A 285 -6.22 -17.92 13.02
N ALA A 286 -5.94 -18.04 11.72
CA ALA A 286 -6.31 -19.20 10.93
C ALA A 286 -5.60 -20.50 11.38
N LEU A 287 -4.32 -20.43 11.72
CA LEU A 287 -3.57 -21.57 12.29
C LEU A 287 -4.20 -22.04 13.61
N LEU A 288 -4.56 -21.12 14.51
CA LEU A 288 -5.22 -21.44 15.77
C LEU A 288 -6.60 -22.08 15.57
N ALA A 289 -7.37 -21.57 14.60
CA ALA A 289 -8.68 -22.09 14.27
C ALA A 289 -8.65 -23.47 13.58
N GLY A 290 -7.47 -23.95 13.16
CA GLY A 290 -7.32 -25.26 12.54
C GLY A 290 -7.91 -25.35 11.14
N VAL A 291 -7.97 -24.24 10.41
CA VAL A 291 -8.26 -24.22 8.97
C VAL A 291 -6.94 -24.36 8.19
N PRO A 292 -6.88 -25.14 7.09
CA PRO A 292 -5.68 -25.19 6.27
C PRO A 292 -5.32 -23.81 5.72
N VAL A 293 -4.08 -23.39 5.90
CA VAL A 293 -3.54 -22.13 5.40
C VAL A 293 -2.84 -22.39 4.06
N VAL A 294 -3.12 -21.55 3.07
CA VAL A 294 -2.36 -21.45 1.83
C VAL A 294 -1.86 -20.02 1.74
N ALA A 295 -0.54 -19.82 1.68
CA ALA A 295 0.01 -18.48 1.81
C ALA A 295 1.22 -18.21 0.91
N TRP A 296 1.33 -16.95 0.46
CA TRP A 296 2.58 -16.42 -0.05
C TRP A 296 3.49 -16.06 1.14
N ALA A 297 4.47 -16.91 1.39
CA ALA A 297 5.34 -16.88 2.56
C ALA A 297 6.54 -15.96 2.34
N VAL A 298 6.26 -14.66 2.26
CA VAL A 298 7.26 -13.59 2.19
C VAL A 298 7.21 -12.73 3.45
N THR A 299 8.25 -11.95 3.69
CA THR A 299 8.36 -11.07 4.87
C THR A 299 8.20 -11.85 6.19
N ALA A 300 7.40 -11.40 7.16
CA ALA A 300 7.22 -12.11 8.42
C ALA A 300 6.53 -13.48 8.27
N LEU A 301 5.74 -13.68 7.21
CA LEU A 301 5.06 -14.97 6.97
C LEU A 301 6.06 -16.09 6.66
N GLU A 302 7.24 -15.78 6.14
CA GLU A 302 8.32 -16.76 5.94
C GLU A 302 8.73 -17.41 7.26
N THR A 303 8.87 -16.61 8.33
CA THR A 303 9.18 -17.13 9.66
C THR A 303 7.96 -17.79 10.30
N LEU A 304 6.77 -17.19 10.17
CA LEU A 304 5.54 -17.70 10.78
C LEU A 304 5.18 -19.10 10.29
N LEU A 305 5.38 -19.34 8.99
CA LEU A 305 5.01 -20.57 8.30
C LEU A 305 6.23 -21.44 7.96
N ASP A 306 7.35 -21.26 8.66
CA ASP A 306 8.55 -22.05 8.43
C ASP A 306 8.28 -23.56 8.59
N GLY A 307 8.51 -24.31 7.51
CA GLY A 307 8.24 -25.75 7.43
C GLY A 307 6.81 -26.13 7.06
N HIS A 308 5.92 -25.16 6.81
CA HIS A 308 4.55 -25.38 6.36
C HIS A 308 4.52 -25.79 4.87
N PRO A 309 3.78 -26.86 4.49
CA PRO A 309 3.81 -27.37 3.12
C PRO A 309 3.17 -26.45 2.08
N PHE A 310 2.17 -25.64 2.44
CA PHE A 310 1.50 -24.68 1.54
C PHE A 310 1.87 -23.22 1.82
N ALA A 311 3.11 -23.00 2.24
CA ALA A 311 3.72 -21.69 2.40
C ALA A 311 4.75 -21.50 1.29
N PHE A 312 4.35 -20.83 0.21
CA PHE A 312 5.14 -20.73 -1.01
C PHE A 312 5.93 -19.43 -1.03
N ARG A 313 7.21 -19.47 -1.42
CA ARG A 313 8.07 -18.26 -1.50
C ARG A 313 7.86 -17.47 -2.79
N HIS A 314 7.51 -18.17 -3.86
CA HIS A 314 7.23 -17.57 -5.16
C HIS A 314 5.73 -17.34 -5.32
N PHE A 315 5.40 -16.23 -5.97
CA PHE A 315 4.03 -15.93 -6.31
C PHE A 315 3.66 -16.67 -7.59
N ASP A 316 2.76 -17.64 -7.49
CA ASP A 316 2.17 -18.33 -8.65
C ASP A 316 0.73 -18.72 -8.35
N ILE A 317 -0.21 -18.13 -9.11
CA ILE A 317 -1.65 -18.38 -8.98
C ILE A 317 -1.96 -19.87 -9.12
N ASP A 318 -1.31 -20.56 -10.05
CA ASP A 318 -1.58 -21.97 -10.32
C ASP A 318 -1.09 -22.86 -9.18
N THR A 319 0.05 -22.54 -8.58
CA THR A 319 0.53 -23.20 -7.37
C THR A 319 -0.44 -23.01 -6.19
N PHE A 320 -0.91 -21.78 -5.93
CA PHE A 320 -1.88 -21.53 -4.84
C PHE A 320 -3.21 -22.27 -5.09
N ALA A 321 -3.73 -22.21 -6.32
CA ALA A 321 -4.97 -22.88 -6.69
C ALA A 321 -4.85 -24.41 -6.59
N SER A 322 -3.72 -24.97 -7.03
CA SER A 322 -3.43 -26.40 -6.94
C SER A 322 -3.32 -26.88 -5.50
N ALA A 323 -2.73 -26.07 -4.61
CA ALA A 323 -2.69 -26.36 -3.18
C ALA A 323 -4.09 -26.40 -2.56
N ILE A 324 -4.97 -25.45 -2.91
CA ILE A 324 -6.36 -25.44 -2.45
C ILE A 324 -7.14 -26.64 -3.01
N ALA A 325 -6.97 -26.97 -4.29
CA ALA A 325 -7.61 -28.14 -4.91
C ALA A 325 -7.15 -29.45 -4.25
N ALA A 326 -5.86 -29.57 -3.90
CA ALA A 326 -5.31 -30.75 -3.22
C ALA A 326 -5.94 -30.99 -1.83
N LEU A 327 -6.45 -29.95 -1.15
CA LEU A 327 -7.14 -30.09 0.15
C LEU A 327 -8.47 -30.83 0.08
N HIS A 328 -8.98 -31.11 -1.12
CA HIS A 328 -10.14 -32.01 -1.30
C HIS A 328 -9.81 -33.47 -1.03
N ASP A 329 -8.53 -33.85 -1.04
CA ASP A 329 -8.08 -35.15 -0.52
C ASP A 329 -7.99 -35.05 1.03
N PRO A 330 -8.81 -35.83 1.77
CA PRO A 330 -8.79 -35.82 3.22
C PRO A 330 -7.42 -36.15 3.82
N ALA A 331 -6.62 -37.00 3.16
CA ALA A 331 -5.28 -37.35 3.63
C ALA A 331 -4.32 -36.16 3.54
N VAL A 332 -4.40 -35.38 2.46
CA VAL A 332 -3.63 -34.14 2.31
C VAL A 332 -4.08 -33.11 3.34
N ARG A 333 -5.39 -32.91 3.50
CA ARG A 333 -5.93 -31.99 4.51
C ARG A 333 -5.46 -32.34 5.92
N SER A 334 -5.60 -33.60 6.34
CA SER A 334 -5.16 -34.05 7.66
C SER A 334 -3.67 -33.82 7.85
N ARG A 335 -2.84 -34.13 6.84
CA ARG A 335 -1.39 -33.95 6.95
C ARG A 335 -0.98 -32.47 7.02
N VAL A 336 -1.63 -31.59 6.28
CA VAL A 336 -1.39 -30.13 6.36
C VAL A 336 -1.72 -29.62 7.76
N LEU A 337 -2.86 -30.03 8.32
CA LEU A 337 -3.27 -29.64 9.68
C LEU A 337 -2.33 -30.17 10.76
N GLU A 338 -1.81 -31.40 10.61
CA GLU A 338 -0.74 -31.92 11.48
C GLU A 338 0.51 -31.04 11.41
N CYS A 339 0.95 -30.64 10.22
CA CYS A 339 2.11 -29.76 10.04
C CYS A 339 1.87 -28.40 10.70
N GLN A 340 0.69 -27.78 10.49
CA GLN A 340 0.31 -26.51 11.13
C GLN A 340 0.35 -26.59 12.66
N ALA A 341 -0.13 -27.69 13.24
CA ALA A 341 -0.13 -27.88 14.68
C ALA A 341 1.28 -27.87 15.28
N THR A 342 2.31 -28.21 14.51
CA THR A 342 3.72 -28.15 14.96
C THR A 342 4.29 -26.72 15.03
N LEU A 343 3.64 -25.73 14.40
CA LEU A 343 4.07 -24.33 14.40
C LEU A 343 3.65 -23.61 15.68
N LEU A 344 2.44 -23.89 16.18
CA LEU A 344 1.84 -23.19 17.32
C LEU A 344 2.69 -23.21 18.61
N PRO A 345 3.40 -24.30 18.97
CA PRO A 345 4.28 -24.32 20.14
C PRO A 345 5.38 -23.24 20.13
N ARG A 346 5.78 -22.72 18.95
CA ARG A 346 6.80 -21.67 18.82
C ARG A 346 6.31 -20.29 19.27
N TYR A 347 4.99 -20.12 19.46
CA TYR A 347 4.32 -18.85 19.74
C TYR A 347 3.46 -18.92 21.02
N ARG A 348 3.87 -19.76 21.99
CA ARG A 348 3.18 -19.88 23.28
C ARG A 348 3.46 -18.68 24.20
N PRO A 349 2.59 -18.41 25.20
CA PRO A 349 2.78 -17.28 26.11
C PRO A 349 4.11 -17.33 26.82
N GLU A 350 4.55 -18.53 27.21
CA GLU A 350 5.82 -18.72 27.91
C GLU A 350 7.00 -18.25 27.06
N ILE A 351 6.97 -18.50 25.74
CA ILE A 351 8.02 -18.06 24.81
C ILE A 351 8.04 -16.53 24.70
N THR A 352 6.87 -15.92 24.52
CA THR A 352 6.78 -14.45 24.41
C THR A 352 7.16 -13.76 25.73
N ASN A 353 6.75 -14.33 26.86
CA ASN A 353 7.09 -13.85 28.19
C ASN A 353 8.60 -13.96 28.45
N ASP A 354 9.23 -15.08 28.08
CA ASP A 354 10.68 -15.26 28.15
C ASP A 354 11.41 -14.25 27.27
N GLN A 355 10.89 -13.96 26.07
CA GLN A 355 11.42 -12.92 25.17
C GLN A 355 11.31 -11.52 25.79
N ILE A 356 10.21 -11.18 26.47
CA ILE A 356 10.04 -9.91 27.17
C ILE A 356 11.03 -9.80 28.33
N LEU A 357 11.17 -10.84 29.15
CA LEU A 357 12.09 -10.84 30.29
C LEU A 357 13.56 -10.76 29.84
N ALA A 358 13.96 -11.55 28.83
CA ALA A 358 15.29 -11.44 28.22
C ALA A 358 15.49 -10.07 27.54
N GLY A 359 14.43 -9.54 26.95
CA GLY A 359 14.33 -8.21 26.39
C GLY A 359 14.69 -7.13 27.41
N LEU A 360 14.06 -7.17 28.58
CA LEU A 360 14.30 -6.24 29.69
C LEU A 360 15.68 -6.42 30.32
N ALA A 361 16.08 -7.67 30.58
CA ALA A 361 17.37 -7.97 31.20
C ALA A 361 18.54 -7.41 30.39
N GLY A 362 18.51 -7.60 29.06
CA GLY A 362 19.59 -7.15 28.19
C GLY A 362 19.52 -5.67 27.81
N VAL A 363 18.67 -4.86 28.45
CA VAL A 363 18.70 -3.39 28.40
C VAL A 363 19.59 -2.83 29.51
N PHE A 364 19.80 -3.60 30.59
CA PHE A 364 20.73 -3.24 31.65
C PHE A 364 22.10 -3.90 31.41
N PRO A 365 23.20 -3.14 31.45
CA PRO A 365 24.54 -3.69 31.26
C PRO A 365 24.92 -4.58 32.44
N THR A 366 24.58 -5.86 32.38
CA THR A 366 25.30 -6.88 33.15
C THR A 366 26.47 -7.32 32.26
N GLY A 367 27.70 -7.35 32.80
CA GLY A 367 28.92 -7.70 32.06
C GLY A 367 28.98 -9.14 31.53
N ARG A 368 27.85 -9.79 31.31
CA ARG A 368 27.72 -11.05 30.59
C ARG A 368 27.24 -10.76 29.17
N GLN A 369 28.09 -11.08 28.20
CA GLN A 369 27.61 -11.36 26.86
C GLN A 369 26.71 -12.58 26.95
N ASP A 370 25.40 -12.36 26.96
CA ASP A 370 24.48 -13.45 26.68
C ASP A 370 24.77 -13.93 25.26
N LYS A 371 25.01 -15.25 25.13
CA LYS A 371 24.95 -15.91 23.83
C LYS A 371 23.62 -15.49 23.22
N ALA A 372 23.67 -14.71 22.15
CA ALA A 372 22.51 -14.44 21.33
C ALA A 372 21.79 -15.78 21.17
N ALA A 373 20.52 -15.86 21.60
CA ALA A 373 19.68 -16.97 21.17
C ALA A 373 19.84 -17.00 19.66
N SER A 374 20.53 -18.04 19.17
CA SER A 374 20.73 -18.25 17.77
C SER A 374 19.34 -18.21 17.16
N ALA A 375 19.07 -17.21 16.31
CA ALA A 375 18.04 -17.40 15.32
C ALA A 375 18.29 -18.78 14.71
N PRO A 376 17.25 -19.62 14.52
CA PRO A 376 17.46 -20.90 13.89
C PRO A 376 18.31 -20.68 12.64
N ASP A 377 19.49 -21.29 12.68
CA ASP A 377 20.44 -21.32 11.58
C ASP A 377 19.80 -22.27 10.56
N ALA A 378 18.84 -21.73 9.82
CA ALA A 378 18.21 -22.41 8.73
C ALA A 378 18.83 -21.82 7.49
N ASP A 379 19.61 -22.66 6.81
CA ASP A 379 19.78 -22.58 5.38
C ASP A 379 18.35 -22.56 4.77
N LEU A 380 17.79 -21.36 4.58
CA LEU A 380 16.38 -21.11 4.22
C LEU A 380 16.14 -21.31 2.72
N GLY A 381 16.83 -22.28 2.13
CA GLY A 381 16.95 -22.46 0.69
C GLY A 381 16.50 -23.83 0.18
N GLU A 382 15.48 -24.46 0.76
CA GLU A 382 14.84 -25.64 0.14
C GLU A 382 13.31 -25.59 0.31
N PRO A 383 12.52 -26.02 -0.70
CA PRO A 383 11.05 -26.04 -0.58
C PRO A 383 10.62 -26.96 0.57
N SER A 384 9.86 -26.43 1.53
CA SER A 384 9.26 -27.22 2.61
C SER A 384 8.41 -28.38 2.06
N LEU A 385 7.79 -28.20 0.89
CA LEU A 385 6.98 -29.20 0.20
C LEU A 385 7.78 -30.46 -0.21
N GLU A 386 9.07 -30.34 -0.53
CA GLU A 386 9.95 -31.48 -0.86
C GLU A 386 10.14 -32.43 0.33
N ARG A 387 10.02 -31.91 1.56
CA ARG A 387 10.04 -32.70 2.80
C ARG A 387 8.77 -33.54 2.99
N TYR A 388 7.75 -33.38 2.12
CA TYR A 388 6.47 -34.09 2.17
C TYR A 388 6.08 -34.71 0.82
N PRO A 389 6.71 -35.82 0.38
CA PRO A 389 6.55 -36.36 -0.97
C PRO A 389 5.11 -36.72 -1.37
N ALA A 390 4.26 -37.10 -0.41
CA ALA A 390 2.85 -37.40 -0.67
C ALA A 390 2.03 -36.14 -1.00
N ILE A 391 2.27 -35.05 -0.26
CA ILE A 391 1.63 -33.75 -0.52
C ILE A 391 2.17 -33.19 -1.84
N LEU A 392 3.49 -33.21 -2.04
CA LEU A 392 4.13 -32.75 -3.27
C LEU A 392 3.53 -33.43 -4.51
N ARG A 393 3.38 -34.76 -4.51
CA ARG A 393 2.78 -35.50 -5.63
C ARG A 393 1.37 -35.02 -5.95
N GLN A 394 0.55 -34.74 -4.93
CA GLN A 394 -0.82 -34.30 -5.15
C GLN A 394 -0.86 -32.85 -5.65
N VAL A 395 -0.02 -31.94 -5.13
CA VAL A 395 0.10 -30.58 -5.67
C VAL A 395 0.57 -30.58 -7.12
N VAL A 396 1.63 -31.33 -7.45
CA VAL A 396 2.15 -31.44 -8.82
C VAL A 396 1.11 -32.01 -9.78
N ARG A 397 0.29 -32.97 -9.32
CA ARG A 397 -0.81 -33.51 -10.12
C ARG A 397 -1.87 -32.45 -10.44
N GLU A 398 -2.29 -31.67 -9.44
CA GLU A 398 -3.26 -30.59 -9.68
C GLU A 398 -2.64 -29.44 -10.50
N TRP A 399 -1.35 -29.19 -10.34
CA TRP A 399 -0.61 -28.21 -11.15
C TRP A 399 -0.56 -28.62 -12.63
N HIS A 400 -0.31 -29.89 -12.94
CA HIS A 400 -0.39 -30.38 -14.33
C HIS A 400 -1.80 -30.22 -14.91
N ARG A 401 -2.85 -30.46 -14.12
CA ARG A 401 -4.24 -30.19 -14.54
C ARG A 401 -4.50 -28.71 -14.76
N ALA A 402 -3.88 -27.84 -13.96
CA ALA A 402 -3.94 -26.39 -14.15
C ALA A 402 -3.31 -25.99 -15.48
N ALA A 403 -2.11 -26.50 -15.77
CA ALA A 403 -1.42 -26.25 -17.04
C ALA A 403 -2.22 -26.74 -18.27
N GLU A 404 -2.99 -27.84 -18.14
CA GLU A 404 -3.91 -28.32 -19.19
C GLU A 404 -5.12 -27.40 -19.38
N HIS A 405 -5.72 -26.92 -18.30
CA HIS A 405 -6.89 -26.02 -18.36
C HIS A 405 -6.52 -24.59 -18.74
N PHE A 406 -5.30 -24.17 -18.43
CA PHE A 406 -4.81 -22.80 -18.57
C PHE A 406 -3.42 -22.79 -19.23
N PRO A 407 -3.35 -23.02 -20.55
CA PRO A 407 -2.08 -23.12 -21.28
C PRO A 407 -1.33 -21.78 -21.41
N GLN A 408 -1.96 -20.65 -21.05
CA GLN A 408 -1.31 -19.34 -20.94
C GLN A 408 -1.25 -18.94 -19.46
N SER A 409 -0.04 -18.64 -18.96
CA SER A 409 0.16 -18.15 -17.59
C SER A 409 -0.51 -16.79 -17.40
N SER A 410 -1.34 -16.64 -16.36
CA SER A 410 -1.95 -15.34 -16.00
C SER A 410 -0.95 -14.34 -15.42
N GLU A 411 0.32 -14.72 -15.26
CA GLU A 411 1.39 -13.84 -14.74
C GLU A 411 1.56 -12.54 -15.54
N ALA A 412 1.28 -12.55 -16.85
CA ALA A 412 1.50 -11.40 -17.71
C ALA A 412 0.62 -10.17 -17.37
N ASP A 413 -0.53 -10.39 -16.74
CA ASP A 413 -1.49 -9.34 -16.34
C ASP A 413 -1.39 -8.98 -14.85
N LEU A 414 -0.54 -9.68 -14.08
CA LEU A 414 -0.41 -9.46 -12.65
C LEU A 414 0.77 -8.55 -12.34
N ALA A 415 0.48 -7.37 -11.78
CA ALA A 415 1.50 -6.46 -11.30
C ALA A 415 1.90 -6.82 -9.85
N TYR A 416 3.08 -7.41 -9.66
CA TYR A 416 3.73 -7.49 -8.36
C TYR A 416 5.11 -6.86 -8.43
N ASP A 417 5.45 -6.11 -7.39
CA ASP A 417 6.77 -5.52 -7.23
C ASP A 417 7.63 -6.49 -6.39
N SER A 418 8.12 -7.57 -7.00
CA SER A 418 8.90 -8.60 -6.29
C SER A 418 10.29 -8.08 -5.92
N HIS A 419 10.37 -7.49 -4.73
CA HIS A 419 11.60 -7.35 -3.96
C HIS A 419 11.38 -7.95 -2.57
N ILE A 420 12.43 -8.10 -1.77
CA ILE A 420 12.40 -8.66 -0.40
C ILE A 420 11.46 -7.83 0.54
N ASN A 421 10.86 -6.74 0.03
CA ASN A 421 10.00 -5.80 0.74
C ASN A 421 10.66 -5.24 2.01
N ILE A 422 12.00 -5.20 2.02
CA ILE A 422 12.81 -4.51 3.01
C ILE A 422 13.06 -3.08 2.51
N THR A 423 12.65 -2.11 3.32
CA THR A 423 12.87 -0.68 3.11
C THR A 423 14.25 -0.27 3.59
N SER A 424 15.20 -0.01 2.69
CA SER A 424 16.53 0.47 3.06
C SER A 424 16.58 1.99 3.22
N LEU A 425 17.65 2.49 3.85
CA LEU A 425 17.95 3.93 3.84
C LEU A 425 18.06 4.51 2.41
N HIS A 426 18.46 3.68 1.43
CA HIS A 426 18.53 4.12 0.04
C HIS A 426 17.13 4.33 -0.53
N ASP A 427 16.21 3.39 -0.27
CA ASP A 427 14.82 3.48 -0.73
C ASP A 427 14.11 4.70 -0.14
N LEU A 428 14.34 4.98 1.15
CA LEU A 428 13.82 6.19 1.79
C LEU A 428 14.34 7.46 1.13
N ARG A 429 15.65 7.57 0.88
CA ARG A 429 16.26 8.73 0.21
C ARG A 429 15.73 8.90 -1.20
N LEU A 430 15.62 7.82 -1.97
CA LEU A 430 15.07 7.85 -3.33
C LEU A 430 13.61 8.30 -3.33
N THR A 431 12.78 7.72 -2.45
CA THR A 431 11.35 8.04 -2.35
C THR A 431 11.13 9.48 -1.88
N ARG A 432 11.94 9.95 -0.92
CA ARG A 432 11.95 11.35 -0.45
C ARG A 432 12.36 12.30 -1.57
N ALA A 433 13.50 12.07 -2.23
CA ALA A 433 13.96 12.91 -3.33
C ALA A 433 12.97 12.94 -4.50
N HIS A 434 12.35 11.79 -4.82
CA HIS A 434 11.31 11.73 -5.83
C HIS A 434 10.07 12.55 -5.43
N THR A 435 9.61 12.42 -4.19
CA THR A 435 8.49 13.19 -3.63
C THR A 435 8.78 14.68 -3.64
N GLU A 436 9.95 15.10 -3.17
CA GLU A 436 10.36 16.51 -3.14
C GLU A 436 10.49 17.08 -4.54
N MET A 437 11.13 16.37 -5.47
CA MET A 437 11.30 16.84 -6.84
C MET A 437 9.95 16.95 -7.57
N THR A 438 9.06 15.98 -7.40
CA THR A 438 7.71 16.02 -8.01
C THR A 438 6.86 17.14 -7.42
N THR A 439 6.89 17.31 -6.10
CA THR A 439 6.22 18.40 -5.38
C THR A 439 6.77 19.77 -5.81
N ALA A 440 8.09 19.96 -5.74
CA ALA A 440 8.74 21.22 -6.13
C ALA A 440 8.44 21.58 -7.58
N ARG A 441 8.54 20.65 -8.53
CA ARG A 441 8.17 20.90 -9.94
C ARG A 441 6.70 21.24 -10.10
N ARG A 442 5.81 20.58 -9.36
CA ARG A 442 4.36 20.80 -9.44
C ARG A 442 3.98 22.20 -8.93
N TYR A 443 4.57 22.63 -7.81
CA TYR A 443 4.22 23.91 -7.17
C TYR A 443 5.09 25.09 -7.64
N ALA A 444 6.24 24.86 -8.28
CA ALA A 444 7.06 25.93 -8.88
C ALA A 444 6.30 26.72 -9.95
N ALA A 445 5.32 26.14 -10.64
CA ALA A 445 4.46 26.85 -11.59
C ALA A 445 3.72 28.05 -10.94
N LEU A 446 3.44 27.98 -9.64
CA LEU A 446 2.82 29.07 -8.89
C LEU A 446 3.75 30.28 -8.67
N ALA A 447 5.06 30.15 -8.96
CA ALA A 447 6.01 31.26 -8.87
C ALA A 447 6.01 32.15 -10.13
N THR A 448 5.54 31.63 -11.27
CA THR A 448 5.72 32.26 -12.59
C THR A 448 4.41 32.64 -13.29
N GLU A 449 3.28 32.02 -12.93
CA GLU A 449 2.00 32.22 -13.61
C GLU A 449 0.96 32.88 -12.67
N ASN A 450 0.46 34.06 -13.05
CA ASN A 450 -0.42 34.89 -12.22
C ASN A 450 -1.91 34.45 -12.19
N ASP A 451 -2.31 33.37 -12.88
CA ASP A 451 -3.75 33.08 -13.04
C ASP A 451 -4.14 31.59 -13.20
N THR A 452 -3.24 30.65 -12.91
CA THR A 452 -3.53 29.21 -13.08
C THR A 452 -3.92 28.56 -11.75
N ASP A 453 -5.18 28.16 -11.60
CA ASP A 453 -5.64 27.33 -10.47
C ASP A 453 -4.96 25.94 -10.55
N LEU A 454 -4.00 25.66 -9.67
CA LEU A 454 -3.30 24.39 -9.61
C LEU A 454 -4.18 23.34 -8.90
N PRO A 455 -4.57 22.24 -9.58
CA PRO A 455 -5.36 21.18 -8.95
C PRO A 455 -4.53 20.35 -7.99
N ILE A 456 -5.07 20.11 -6.80
CA ILE A 456 -4.56 19.15 -5.81
C ILE A 456 -5.53 17.97 -5.75
N SER A 457 -5.02 16.75 -5.90
CA SER A 457 -5.85 15.54 -5.97
C SER A 457 -6.39 15.21 -4.57
N PRO A 458 -7.61 14.67 -4.42
CA PRO A 458 -8.06 14.15 -3.13
C PRO A 458 -7.12 13.06 -2.57
N ALA A 459 -6.39 12.33 -3.43
CA ALA A 459 -5.40 11.34 -3.00
C ALA A 459 -4.15 11.94 -2.31
N ASP A 460 -3.94 13.26 -2.42
CA ASP A 460 -2.87 13.99 -1.74
C ASP A 460 -3.28 14.38 -0.29
N PHE A 461 -4.52 14.12 0.12
CA PHE A 461 -5.05 14.42 1.44
C PHE A 461 -5.33 13.14 2.23
N GLN A 462 -5.07 13.19 3.53
CA GLN A 462 -5.55 12.20 4.48
C GLN A 462 -7.00 12.52 4.84
N CYS A 463 -7.90 11.58 4.57
CA CYS A 463 -9.33 11.73 4.81
C CYS A 463 -9.77 10.80 5.96
N PHE A 464 -10.72 11.24 6.77
CA PHE A 464 -11.37 10.38 7.76
C PHE A 464 -12.05 9.18 7.06
N PRO A 465 -12.01 7.94 7.62
CA PRO A 465 -12.52 6.68 7.02
C PRO A 465 -14.01 6.57 6.62
N ALA A 466 -14.67 7.67 6.28
CA ALA A 466 -16.03 7.72 5.74
C ALA A 466 -16.21 8.85 4.70
N VAL A 467 -15.21 9.70 4.52
CA VAL A 467 -15.24 10.80 3.54
C VAL A 467 -15.13 10.22 2.14
N ILE A 468 -16.10 10.50 1.28
CA ILE A 468 -16.16 10.00 -0.09
C ILE A 468 -15.28 10.86 -0.99
N THR A 469 -14.19 10.31 -1.53
CA THR A 469 -13.29 11.04 -2.44
C THR A 469 -13.71 10.89 -3.90
N THR A 470 -14.00 11.98 -4.61
CA THR A 470 -14.43 11.95 -6.03
C THR A 470 -13.66 12.96 -6.90
N PRO A 471 -13.17 12.58 -8.09
CA PRO A 471 -12.34 13.47 -8.92
C PRO A 471 -13.08 14.65 -9.58
N ALA A 472 -14.42 14.76 -9.45
CA ALA A 472 -15.23 15.87 -9.95
C ALA A 472 -16.59 15.96 -9.22
N ARG A 473 -17.26 17.13 -9.27
CA ARG A 473 -18.63 17.36 -8.78
C ARG A 473 -19.62 16.38 -9.43
N GLN A 474 -19.76 15.17 -8.89
CA GLN A 474 -21.00 14.41 -9.00
C GLN A 474 -21.92 14.93 -7.89
N SER A 475 -22.68 15.97 -8.22
CA SER A 475 -23.78 16.41 -7.36
C SER A 475 -24.78 15.26 -7.27
N GLY A 476 -24.89 14.63 -6.10
CA GLY A 476 -25.93 13.63 -5.83
C GLY A 476 -25.47 12.23 -5.48
N SER A 477 -24.24 12.00 -4.97
CA SER A 477 -23.92 10.68 -4.41
C SER A 477 -24.79 10.43 -3.17
N THR A 478 -25.79 9.57 -3.30
CA THR A 478 -26.60 9.04 -2.19
C THR A 478 -25.75 8.08 -1.36
N GLY A 479 -24.76 8.63 -0.64
CA GLY A 479 -24.01 7.89 0.35
C GLY A 479 -24.88 7.58 1.56
N THR A 480 -24.63 6.46 2.24
CA THR A 480 -25.21 6.19 3.56
C THR A 480 -24.66 7.20 4.57
N ALA A 481 -25.54 7.81 5.37
CA ALA A 481 -25.11 8.75 6.40
C ALA A 481 -24.23 8.05 7.44
N ARG A 482 -23.08 8.64 7.76
CA ARG A 482 -22.10 8.13 8.71
C ARG A 482 -21.90 9.13 9.85
N ARG A 483 -21.47 8.64 11.02
CA ARG A 483 -21.13 9.48 12.16
C ARG A 483 -19.68 9.93 12.05
N TYR A 484 -19.46 11.24 12.18
CA TYR A 484 -18.15 11.89 12.17
C TYR A 484 -17.84 12.47 13.56
N PRO A 485 -16.63 12.26 14.08
CA PRO A 485 -16.19 12.87 15.33
C PRO A 485 -15.75 14.33 15.16
N ALA A 486 -15.62 15.05 16.28
CA ALA A 486 -15.09 16.41 16.34
C ALA A 486 -13.55 16.43 16.19
N ARG A 487 -13.04 15.93 15.06
CA ARG A 487 -11.61 15.88 14.72
C ARG A 487 -11.42 16.14 13.23
N PRO A 488 -10.20 16.46 12.75
CA PRO A 488 -9.95 16.73 11.35
C PRO A 488 -10.53 15.64 10.43
N LEU A 489 -11.36 16.06 9.46
CA LEU A 489 -11.96 15.21 8.44
C LEU A 489 -11.05 15.06 7.23
N VAL A 490 -10.32 16.13 6.90
CA VAL A 490 -9.37 16.19 5.80
C VAL A 490 -8.13 16.91 6.30
N THR A 491 -6.96 16.32 6.11
CA THR A 491 -5.66 16.89 6.47
C THR A 491 -4.67 16.72 5.32
N GLY A 492 -3.80 17.70 5.11
CA GLY A 492 -2.77 17.67 4.07
C GLY A 492 -3.19 18.41 2.80
N PRO A 493 -2.48 18.21 1.68
CA PRO A 493 -1.08 17.80 1.72
C PRO A 493 -0.24 18.81 2.52
N SER A 494 0.94 18.40 2.96
CA SER A 494 1.95 19.32 3.49
C SER A 494 2.86 19.74 2.34
N ILE A 495 2.82 21.01 1.94
CA ILE A 495 3.46 21.49 0.72
C ILE A 495 4.36 22.69 0.99
N THR A 496 5.55 22.68 0.39
CA THR A 496 6.46 23.83 0.42
C THR A 496 6.12 24.75 -0.75
N LEU A 497 5.83 26.00 -0.45
CA LEU A 497 5.48 27.03 -1.43
C LEU A 497 6.54 28.12 -1.44
N PRO A 498 6.78 28.77 -2.60
CA PRO A 498 7.55 30.01 -2.63
C PRO A 498 6.98 31.05 -1.66
N ALA A 499 7.77 32.05 -1.29
CA ALA A 499 7.27 33.16 -0.48
C ALA A 499 6.21 33.95 -1.27
N GLY A 500 5.04 34.17 -0.69
CA GLY A 500 3.94 34.84 -1.36
C GLY A 500 2.61 34.75 -0.62
N ALA A 501 1.58 35.38 -1.18
CA ALA A 501 0.21 35.23 -0.73
C ALA A 501 -0.50 34.20 -1.61
N TYR A 502 -1.33 33.35 -1.02
CA TYR A 502 -1.98 32.24 -1.71
C TYR A 502 -3.44 32.13 -1.29
N ARG A 503 -4.25 31.55 -2.18
CA ARG A 503 -5.63 31.16 -1.88
C ARG A 503 -5.85 29.71 -2.28
N ILE A 504 -6.35 28.91 -1.35
CA ILE A 504 -6.79 27.54 -1.61
C ILE A 504 -8.31 27.47 -1.55
N ARG A 505 -8.92 26.72 -2.47
CA ARG A 505 -10.35 26.40 -2.50
C ARG A 505 -10.54 24.88 -2.49
N PHE A 506 -11.33 24.36 -1.57
CA PHE A 506 -11.64 22.94 -1.44
C PHE A 506 -12.93 22.61 -2.20
N ILE A 507 -12.91 21.46 -2.86
CA ILE A 507 -14.11 20.88 -3.46
C ILE A 507 -14.72 19.99 -2.37
N LEU A 508 -15.56 20.59 -1.51
CA LEU A 508 -16.13 19.94 -0.34
C LEU A 508 -17.66 20.06 -0.36
N ASP A 509 -18.35 18.95 -0.08
CA ASP A 509 -19.79 18.96 0.22
C ASP A 509 -20.04 18.18 1.51
N ILE A 510 -20.89 18.73 2.39
CA ILE A 510 -21.35 18.07 3.62
C ILE A 510 -22.87 18.20 3.68
N THR A 511 -23.55 17.05 3.67
CA THR A 511 -24.99 16.96 3.91
C THR A 511 -25.24 16.51 5.35
N LEU A 512 -25.92 17.33 6.13
CA LEU A 512 -26.26 17.04 7.53
C LEU A 512 -27.54 16.22 7.63
N HIS A 513 -27.48 15.15 8.44
CA HIS A 513 -28.64 14.34 8.82
C HIS A 513 -28.99 14.49 10.31
N THR A 514 -28.06 14.99 11.14
CA THR A 514 -28.36 15.40 12.52
C THR A 514 -29.06 16.76 12.57
N PRO A 515 -30.02 16.95 13.48
CA PRO A 515 -30.57 18.28 13.75
C PRO A 515 -29.52 19.19 14.40
N GLY A 516 -29.56 20.48 14.08
CA GLY A 516 -28.64 21.48 14.62
C GLY A 516 -27.65 22.02 13.59
N GLU A 517 -26.90 23.03 14.01
CA GLU A 517 -25.91 23.72 13.18
C GLU A 517 -24.54 23.03 13.29
N LEU A 518 -23.86 22.83 12.16
CA LEU A 518 -22.48 22.34 12.09
C LEU A 518 -21.55 23.52 11.80
N THR A 519 -20.47 23.63 12.57
CA THR A 519 -19.37 24.56 12.31
C THR A 519 -18.12 23.78 11.91
N VAL A 520 -17.53 24.15 10.78
CA VAL A 520 -16.31 23.54 10.22
C VAL A 520 -15.27 24.62 10.02
N ASP A 521 -14.13 24.46 10.68
CA ASP A 521 -12.97 25.31 10.50
C ASP A 521 -12.10 24.78 9.36
N ILE A 522 -11.57 25.69 8.55
CA ILE A 522 -10.64 25.42 7.45
C ILE A 522 -9.35 26.19 7.73
N GLU A 523 -8.23 25.50 7.83
CA GLU A 523 -6.97 26.10 8.26
C GLU A 523 -5.83 25.81 7.29
N ALA A 524 -4.94 26.79 7.13
CA ALA A 524 -3.60 26.62 6.60
C ALA A 524 -2.61 26.75 7.76
N VAL A 525 -1.78 25.73 7.98
CA VAL A 525 -0.93 25.60 9.16
C VAL A 525 0.53 25.34 8.77
N VAL A 526 1.43 26.20 9.22
CA VAL A 526 2.89 26.04 9.04
C VAL A 526 3.48 25.29 10.23
N ASN A 527 4.43 24.39 9.97
CA ASN A 527 5.12 23.58 10.99
C ASN A 527 4.15 22.79 11.90
N GLY A 528 2.95 22.49 11.39
CA GLY A 528 1.93 21.71 12.09
C GLY A 528 1.22 22.42 13.25
N THR A 529 1.67 23.59 13.70
CA THR A 529 1.11 24.29 14.88
C THR A 529 0.74 25.74 14.63
N HIS A 530 1.41 26.43 13.69
CA HIS A 530 1.19 27.86 13.46
C HIS A 530 0.16 28.09 12.36
N VAL A 531 -1.04 28.54 12.73
CA VAL A 531 -2.11 28.84 11.77
C VAL A 531 -1.79 30.15 11.04
N VAL A 532 -1.55 30.07 9.74
CA VAL A 532 -1.24 31.22 8.85
C VAL A 532 -2.44 31.69 8.04
N GLY A 533 -3.54 30.93 8.07
CA GLY A 533 -4.83 31.32 7.53
C GLY A 533 -5.93 30.46 8.12
N ARG A 534 -7.10 31.05 8.38
CA ARG A 534 -8.30 30.35 8.85
C ARG A 534 -9.55 30.91 8.17
N ASP A 535 -10.47 30.03 7.83
CA ASP A 535 -11.86 30.34 7.51
C ASP A 535 -12.79 29.43 8.33
N CYS A 536 -14.05 29.83 8.49
CA CYS A 536 -15.02 29.13 9.31
C CYS A 536 -16.37 29.07 8.58
N LEU A 537 -16.83 27.85 8.30
CA LEU A 537 -18.10 27.60 7.62
C LEU A 537 -19.14 27.10 8.62
N THR A 538 -20.34 27.68 8.56
CA THR A 538 -21.46 27.30 9.42
C THR A 538 -22.64 26.84 8.57
N ARG A 539 -23.34 25.77 8.99
CA ARG A 539 -24.26 25.02 8.15
C ARG A 539 -25.46 24.47 8.91
N ARG A 540 -26.68 24.58 8.35
CA ARG A 540 -27.91 23.92 8.86
C ARG A 540 -28.41 22.83 7.91
N PRO A 541 -29.22 21.84 8.35
CA PRO A 541 -29.73 20.79 7.47
C PRO A 541 -30.49 21.32 6.23
N GLY A 542 -30.26 20.73 5.05
CA GLY A 542 -30.99 21.00 3.79
C GLY A 542 -30.49 22.15 2.90
N GLU A 543 -29.62 22.99 3.43
CA GLU A 543 -29.08 24.19 2.78
C GLU A 543 -27.82 23.79 1.89
N LYS A 544 -27.15 24.66 1.11
CA LYS A 544 -25.94 24.27 0.30
C LYS A 544 -24.61 24.66 0.97
N MET A 545 -23.53 23.94 0.67
CA MET A 545 -22.20 24.26 1.19
C MET A 545 -21.66 25.58 0.58
N PRO A 546 -21.27 26.59 1.38
CA PRO A 546 -20.58 27.77 0.89
C PRO A 546 -19.18 27.43 0.32
N PRO A 547 -18.56 28.30 -0.49
CA PRO A 547 -17.22 28.07 -1.02
C PRO A 547 -16.20 27.84 0.09
N ALA A 548 -15.72 26.61 0.23
CA ALA A 548 -14.71 26.24 1.22
C ALA A 548 -13.32 26.70 0.75
N GLY A 549 -12.63 27.53 1.51
CA GLY A 549 -11.29 27.97 1.15
C GLY A 549 -10.64 28.86 2.19
N VAL A 550 -9.36 29.15 2.02
CA VAL A 550 -8.63 30.05 2.93
C VAL A 550 -7.55 30.79 2.15
N THR A 551 -7.32 32.05 2.53
CA THR A 551 -6.19 32.86 2.06
C THR A 551 -5.12 32.88 3.14
N PHE A 552 -3.85 32.77 2.76
CA PHE A 552 -2.73 32.71 3.68
C PHE A 552 -1.45 33.25 3.03
N GLU A 553 -0.46 33.59 3.85
CA GLU A 553 0.85 34.05 3.40
C GLU A 553 1.96 33.10 3.85
N THR A 554 2.97 32.93 3.01
CA THR A 554 4.21 32.20 3.32
C THR A 554 5.37 33.17 3.27
N ALA A 555 6.03 33.37 4.43
CA ALA A 555 7.22 34.23 4.51
C ALA A 555 8.52 33.45 4.26
N ASP A 556 8.53 32.17 4.63
CA ASP A 556 9.68 31.27 4.49
C ASP A 556 9.35 30.20 3.45
N ALA A 557 10.09 30.19 2.35
CA ALA A 557 9.93 29.24 1.26
C ALA A 557 10.42 27.82 1.60
N SER A 558 10.91 27.57 2.82
CA SER A 558 11.35 26.25 3.29
C SER A 558 10.36 25.58 4.24
N ALA A 559 9.42 26.33 4.83
CA ALA A 559 8.48 25.80 5.81
C ALA A 559 7.22 25.27 5.12
N PRO A 560 6.86 23.99 5.29
CA PRO A 560 5.70 23.42 4.62
C PRO A 560 4.38 23.90 5.25
N VAL A 561 3.41 24.20 4.39
CA VAL A 561 2.03 24.53 4.75
C VAL A 561 1.16 23.28 4.64
N THR A 562 0.44 22.95 5.71
CA THR A 562 -0.51 21.83 5.79
C THR A 562 -1.92 22.37 5.90
N PHE A 563 -2.86 21.82 5.13
CA PHE A 563 -4.26 22.23 5.22
C PHE A 563 -5.08 21.30 6.11
N ARG A 564 -6.09 21.84 6.80
CA ARG A 564 -6.98 21.08 7.68
C ARG A 564 -8.43 21.52 7.50
N ILE A 565 -9.34 20.55 7.47
CA ILE A 565 -10.78 20.76 7.54
C ILE A 565 -11.28 20.03 8.78
N HIS A 566 -11.71 20.76 9.81
CA HIS A 566 -12.07 20.17 11.09
C HIS A 566 -13.42 20.70 11.63
N PRO A 567 -14.40 19.82 11.87
CA PRO A 567 -15.64 20.17 12.53
C PRO A 567 -15.39 20.42 14.02
N ARG A 568 -16.05 21.43 14.60
CA ARG A 568 -15.97 21.72 16.04
C ARG A 568 -16.79 20.75 16.89
N GLN A 569 -17.74 20.06 16.27
CA GLN A 569 -18.66 19.12 16.91
C GLN A 569 -18.81 17.84 16.09
N ALA A 570 -19.12 16.74 16.76
CA ALA A 570 -19.48 15.49 16.09
C ALA A 570 -20.84 15.64 15.38
N PHE A 571 -21.02 15.00 14.23
CA PHE A 571 -22.25 15.06 13.45
C PHE A 571 -22.52 13.75 12.70
N THR A 572 -23.74 13.57 12.22
CA THR A 572 -24.06 12.47 11.29
C THR A 572 -24.43 13.07 9.94
N GLY A 573 -23.80 12.57 8.88
CA GLY A 573 -24.04 13.12 7.54
C GLY A 573 -23.37 12.34 6.43
N THR A 574 -23.35 12.91 5.24
CA THR A 574 -22.48 12.47 4.15
C THR A 574 -21.47 13.58 3.86
N VAL A 575 -20.23 13.19 3.58
CA VAL A 575 -19.13 14.12 3.27
C VAL A 575 -18.50 13.66 1.96
N THR A 576 -18.44 14.55 0.97
CA THR A 576 -17.72 14.31 -0.28
C THR A 576 -16.58 15.30 -0.43
N PHE A 577 -15.44 14.82 -0.91
CA PHE A 577 -14.23 15.62 -1.05
C PHE A 577 -13.54 15.36 -2.39
N GLY A 578 -13.44 16.40 -3.22
CA GLY A 578 -12.84 16.33 -4.55
C GLY A 578 -11.45 16.92 -4.67
N GLY A 579 -10.76 17.13 -3.56
CA GLY A 579 -9.44 17.77 -3.52
C GLY A 579 -9.54 19.29 -3.41
N ALA A 580 -8.55 19.99 -3.98
CA ALA A 580 -8.47 21.45 -3.89
C ALA A 580 -7.96 22.12 -5.17
N ARG A 581 -8.05 23.44 -5.19
CA ARG A 581 -7.47 24.35 -6.17
C ARG A 581 -6.64 25.38 -5.43
N LEU A 582 -5.35 25.46 -5.73
CA LEU A 582 -4.42 26.39 -5.12
C LEU A 582 -3.96 27.42 -6.17
N ARG A 583 -3.93 28.70 -5.79
CA ARG A 583 -3.45 29.79 -6.63
C ARG A 583 -2.57 30.75 -5.84
N ASN A 584 -1.62 31.37 -6.54
CA ASN A 584 -0.85 32.51 -6.04
C ASN A 584 -1.72 33.77 -6.18
N ALA A 585 -1.73 34.59 -5.14
CA ALA A 585 -2.46 35.85 -5.04
C ALA A 585 -1.46 37.01 -4.96
N HIS A 586 -0.70 37.29 -6.03
CA HIS A 586 0.20 38.44 -6.04
C HIS A 586 -0.56 39.77 -5.86
N ARG A 587 0.07 40.72 -5.14
CA ARG A 587 -0.48 42.00 -4.63
C ARG A 587 -1.42 42.70 -5.62
N GLY A 588 -2.69 42.75 -5.24
CA GLY A 588 -3.69 43.63 -5.85
C GLY A 588 -5.04 42.94 -6.00
N PHE A 589 -5.78 42.73 -4.92
CA PHE A 589 -7.21 42.45 -5.02
C PHE A 589 -7.98 43.15 -3.90
N THR A 590 -8.65 44.23 -4.28
CA THR A 590 -9.85 44.76 -3.62
C THR A 590 -10.95 43.71 -3.72
N VAL A 591 -11.67 43.49 -2.63
CA VAL A 591 -12.84 42.61 -2.58
C VAL A 591 -13.93 43.22 -3.44
N GLU A 592 -14.16 42.68 -4.63
CA GLU A 592 -15.42 42.89 -5.35
C GLU A 592 -16.30 41.63 -5.21
N HIS A 593 -17.48 41.87 -4.65
CA HIS A 593 -18.59 40.93 -4.67
C HIS A 593 -19.13 40.88 -6.10
N GLU A 594 -18.84 39.82 -6.85
CA GLU A 594 -19.55 39.54 -8.09
C GLU A 594 -20.82 38.73 -7.78
N THR A 595 -21.94 39.41 -8.00
CA THR A 595 -23.30 38.89 -8.08
C THR A 595 -23.51 38.01 -9.31
N GLU A 596 -24.49 37.12 -9.20
CA GLU A 596 -24.98 36.21 -10.23
C GLU A 596 -25.32 36.87 -11.58
N ASP A 597 -25.27 36.01 -12.61
CA ASP A 597 -25.84 36.07 -13.95
C ASP A 597 -25.23 37.02 -14.99
N GLN A 598 -24.56 36.42 -15.99
CA GLN A 598 -25.05 36.48 -17.37
C GLN A 598 -24.46 35.40 -18.29
N GLU A 599 -25.35 34.86 -19.10
CA GLU A 599 -25.19 33.80 -20.10
C GLU A 599 -24.25 34.16 -21.25
N ASN A 600 -23.57 33.14 -21.78
CA ASN A 600 -23.27 33.05 -23.22
C ASN A 600 -23.15 31.55 -23.63
N PRO A 601 -23.45 31.20 -24.89
CA PRO A 601 -24.52 30.27 -25.21
C PRO A 601 -24.03 28.81 -25.36
N PRO A 602 -24.95 27.83 -25.29
CA PRO A 602 -24.60 26.43 -25.53
C PRO A 602 -24.30 26.21 -27.01
N LEU A 603 -23.24 25.43 -27.29
CA LEU A 603 -23.15 24.71 -28.55
C LEU A 603 -24.45 23.91 -28.74
N PRO A 604 -25.08 23.94 -29.92
CA PRO A 604 -26.40 23.37 -30.11
C PRO A 604 -26.39 21.86 -29.84
N VAL A 605 -27.30 21.45 -28.96
CA VAL A 605 -27.47 20.08 -28.44
C VAL A 605 -27.74 19.05 -29.55
N SER A 606 -28.14 19.48 -30.75
CA SER A 606 -28.35 18.60 -31.90
C SER A 606 -27.07 17.98 -32.49
N GLU A 607 -25.87 18.55 -32.25
CA GLU A 607 -24.60 17.89 -32.60
C GLU A 607 -24.07 16.96 -31.49
N ILE A 608 -24.51 17.15 -30.24
CA ILE A 608 -24.11 16.32 -29.09
C ILE A 608 -25.00 15.07 -28.99
N GLU A 609 -26.28 15.17 -29.33
CA GLU A 609 -27.20 14.01 -29.33
C GLU A 609 -26.94 13.03 -30.49
N THR A 610 -26.36 13.50 -31.60
CA THR A 610 -25.93 12.63 -32.70
C THR A 610 -24.61 11.90 -32.39
N LEU A 611 -23.79 12.43 -31.46
CA LEU A 611 -22.52 11.82 -31.02
C LEU A 611 -22.66 10.87 -29.82
N LEU A 612 -23.80 10.92 -29.12
CA LEU A 612 -24.09 10.07 -27.95
C LEU A 612 -25.03 8.90 -28.25
N THR A 613 -25.54 8.79 -29.49
CA THR A 613 -26.33 7.63 -29.95
C THR A 613 -25.67 6.83 -31.09
N GLY A 614 -24.43 7.16 -31.49
CA GLY A 614 -23.71 6.45 -32.54
C GLY A 614 -22.30 6.04 -32.12
N GLY A 615 -22.05 4.73 -32.00
CA GLY A 615 -20.72 4.18 -31.74
C GLY A 615 -19.69 4.64 -32.76
N ARG A 616 -18.86 5.62 -32.39
CA ARG A 616 -17.57 6.05 -33.02
C ARG A 616 -16.81 7.12 -32.20
N GLY A 617 -17.45 7.81 -31.24
CA GLY A 617 -16.86 8.91 -30.46
C GLY A 617 -15.72 8.54 -29.47
N ARG A 618 -15.69 7.31 -28.93
CA ARG A 618 -14.61 6.83 -28.03
C ARG A 618 -13.23 6.79 -28.72
N ALA A 619 -13.18 6.58 -30.03
CA ALA A 619 -11.93 6.51 -30.79
C ALA A 619 -11.34 7.90 -31.09
N VAL A 620 -12.15 8.96 -31.20
CA VAL A 620 -11.67 10.30 -31.61
C VAL A 620 -10.95 11.02 -30.47
N LEU A 621 -11.47 10.97 -29.24
CA LEU A 621 -10.81 11.54 -28.05
C LEU A 621 -9.48 10.84 -27.72
N GLY A 622 -9.43 9.51 -27.87
CA GLY A 622 -8.18 8.74 -27.76
C GLY A 622 -7.15 9.19 -28.79
N LYS A 623 -7.57 9.45 -30.03
CA LYS A 623 -6.68 9.89 -31.11
C LYS A 623 -6.14 11.31 -30.91
N VAL A 624 -6.94 12.25 -30.41
CA VAL A 624 -6.47 13.63 -30.11
C VAL A 624 -5.45 13.62 -28.98
N ARG A 625 -5.69 12.84 -27.93
CA ARG A 625 -4.77 12.69 -26.79
C ARG A 625 -3.47 11.98 -27.18
N ALA A 626 -3.54 10.95 -28.01
CA ALA A 626 -2.36 10.27 -28.57
C ALA A 626 -1.48 11.23 -29.37
N ARG A 627 -2.07 12.03 -30.27
CA ARG A 627 -1.34 13.05 -31.06
C ARG A 627 -0.61 14.08 -30.20
N ARG A 628 -1.17 14.47 -29.05
CA ARG A 628 -0.49 15.39 -28.12
C ARG A 628 0.70 14.72 -27.43
N LEU A 629 0.57 13.47 -27.02
CA LEU A 629 1.64 12.69 -26.40
C LEU A 629 2.79 12.44 -27.38
N PHE A 630 2.46 12.10 -28.63
CA PHE A 630 3.43 11.93 -29.69
C PHE A 630 4.24 13.20 -29.97
N ARG A 631 3.58 14.36 -30.12
CA ARG A 631 4.29 15.64 -30.30
C ARG A 631 5.19 16.00 -29.12
N ALA A 632 4.75 15.74 -27.89
CA ALA A 632 5.59 15.93 -26.72
C ALA A 632 6.80 14.96 -26.72
N GLY A 633 6.60 13.73 -27.20
CA GLY A 633 7.67 12.76 -27.41
C GLY A 633 8.68 13.22 -28.46
N ASP A 634 8.21 13.82 -29.56
CA ASP A 634 9.08 14.38 -30.60
C ASP A 634 9.94 15.52 -30.07
N VAL A 635 9.36 16.44 -29.28
CA VAL A 635 10.11 17.51 -28.61
C VAL A 635 11.18 16.93 -27.68
N ALA A 636 10.82 15.94 -26.85
CA ALA A 636 11.78 15.29 -25.96
C ALA A 636 12.89 14.54 -26.73
N ARG A 637 12.57 13.93 -27.87
CA ARG A 637 13.57 13.30 -28.75
C ARG A 637 14.53 14.34 -29.33
N ASP A 638 14.00 15.43 -29.84
CA ASP A 638 14.81 16.49 -30.47
C ASP A 638 15.74 17.18 -29.44
N GLU A 639 15.36 17.16 -28.16
CA GLU A 639 16.19 17.57 -27.01
C GLU A 639 17.13 16.47 -26.46
N ALA A 640 17.26 15.33 -27.16
CA ALA A 640 18.04 14.16 -26.75
C ALA A 640 17.64 13.54 -25.40
N GLN A 641 16.40 13.78 -24.92
CA GLN A 641 15.84 13.15 -23.72
C GLN A 641 15.24 11.78 -24.04
N TRP A 642 16.08 10.82 -24.42
CA TRP A 642 15.67 9.51 -24.95
C TRP A 642 14.68 8.75 -24.06
N ALA A 643 14.92 8.69 -22.74
CA ALA A 643 14.03 8.02 -21.79
C ALA A 643 12.68 8.75 -21.63
N GLY A 644 12.68 10.08 -21.70
CA GLY A 644 11.48 10.91 -21.67
C GLY A 644 10.63 10.70 -22.92
N ALA A 645 11.27 10.71 -24.09
CA ALA A 645 10.65 10.46 -25.38
C ALA A 645 10.04 9.04 -25.46
N ALA A 646 10.79 8.00 -25.08
CA ALA A 646 10.29 6.62 -25.02
C ALA A 646 9.02 6.51 -24.17
N ARG A 647 9.01 7.11 -22.98
CA ARG A 647 7.83 7.09 -22.08
C ARG A 647 6.61 7.81 -22.69
N LEU A 648 6.82 8.91 -23.40
CA LEU A 648 5.74 9.66 -24.03
C LEU A 648 5.18 8.91 -25.25
N TYR A 649 6.04 8.30 -26.06
CA TYR A 649 5.63 7.44 -27.16
C TYR A 649 4.87 6.20 -26.66
N LEU A 650 5.34 5.52 -25.61
CA LEU A 650 4.61 4.41 -24.99
C LEU A 650 3.20 4.81 -24.55
N LYS A 651 3.05 5.96 -23.88
CA LYS A 651 1.73 6.48 -23.48
C LYS A 651 0.85 6.81 -24.67
N GLY A 652 1.41 7.32 -25.76
CA GLY A 652 0.69 7.57 -27.01
C GLY A 652 0.25 6.26 -27.68
N LEU A 653 1.11 5.25 -27.71
CA LEU A 653 0.85 3.93 -28.28
C LEU A 653 -0.16 3.11 -27.47
N LEU A 654 -0.32 3.36 -26.15
CA LEU A 654 -1.45 2.81 -25.40
C LEU A 654 -2.81 3.30 -25.93
N LEU A 655 -2.84 4.50 -26.53
CA LEU A 655 -4.06 5.10 -27.09
C LEU A 655 -4.19 4.87 -28.59
N GLN A 656 -3.09 4.62 -29.30
CA GLN A 656 -3.04 4.22 -30.70
C GLN A 656 -2.04 3.08 -30.90
N PRO A 657 -2.43 1.83 -30.57
CA PRO A 657 -1.52 0.68 -30.54
C PRO A 657 -0.94 0.31 -31.91
N ASP A 658 -1.63 0.68 -32.99
CA ASP A 658 -1.25 0.32 -34.37
C ASP A 658 -0.58 1.49 -35.11
N HIS A 659 -0.08 2.50 -34.39
CA HIS A 659 0.62 3.62 -35.02
C HIS A 659 2.06 3.24 -35.36
N PHE A 660 2.28 2.88 -36.62
CA PHE A 660 3.57 2.43 -37.16
C PHE A 660 4.73 3.39 -36.84
N ASP A 661 4.62 4.66 -37.25
CA ASP A 661 5.77 5.59 -37.15
C ASP A 661 6.25 5.78 -35.70
N TYR A 662 5.32 5.97 -34.76
CA TYR A 662 5.67 6.10 -33.33
C TYR A 662 6.06 4.78 -32.67
N THR A 663 5.70 3.63 -33.23
CA THR A 663 6.22 2.32 -32.79
C THR A 663 7.71 2.23 -33.13
N VAL A 664 8.10 2.66 -34.33
CA VAL A 664 9.51 2.74 -34.77
C VAL A 664 10.28 3.78 -33.95
N GLN A 665 9.73 4.99 -33.77
CA GLN A 665 10.37 6.03 -32.94
C GLN A 665 10.54 5.57 -31.49
N CYS A 666 9.55 4.88 -30.92
CA CYS A 666 9.68 4.29 -29.58
C CYS A 666 10.81 3.26 -29.52
N ALA A 667 10.94 2.39 -30.53
CA ALA A 667 12.05 1.44 -30.62
C ALA A 667 13.41 2.16 -30.67
N HIS A 668 13.51 3.26 -31.43
CA HIS A 668 14.72 4.07 -31.52
C HIS A 668 15.09 4.66 -30.17
N MET A 669 14.12 5.26 -29.47
CA MET A 669 14.37 5.86 -28.15
C MET A 669 14.79 4.81 -27.12
N LEU A 670 14.15 3.64 -27.12
CA LEU A 670 14.50 2.52 -26.25
C LEU A 670 15.92 2.01 -26.52
N LYS A 671 16.32 1.94 -27.80
CA LYS A 671 17.68 1.60 -28.22
C LYS A 671 18.70 2.61 -27.69
N GLU A 672 18.45 3.92 -27.85
CA GLU A 672 19.34 4.98 -27.33
C GLU A 672 19.44 4.98 -25.79
N THR A 673 18.41 4.49 -25.09
CA THR A 673 18.47 4.32 -23.61
C THR A 673 19.17 3.05 -23.13
N GLY A 674 19.58 2.16 -24.04
CA GLY A 674 20.17 0.86 -23.70
C GLY A 674 19.18 -0.25 -23.38
N ALA A 675 17.86 0.00 -23.50
CA ALA A 675 16.80 -0.98 -23.27
C ALA A 675 16.62 -1.94 -24.47
N MET A 676 17.69 -2.66 -24.84
CA MET A 676 17.80 -3.40 -26.10
C MET A 676 16.70 -4.45 -26.28
N ALA A 677 16.41 -5.26 -25.26
CA ALA A 677 15.38 -6.31 -25.34
C ALA A 677 13.98 -5.74 -25.58
N VAL A 678 13.68 -4.54 -25.05
CA VAL A 678 12.39 -3.89 -25.27
C VAL A 678 12.35 -3.24 -26.65
N ALA A 679 13.46 -2.60 -27.07
CA ALA A 679 13.59 -2.04 -28.42
C ALA A 679 13.35 -3.11 -29.50
N GLU A 680 13.91 -4.31 -29.34
CA GLU A 680 13.72 -5.46 -30.25
C GLU A 680 12.23 -5.81 -30.40
N ARG A 681 11.48 -5.89 -29.29
CA ARG A 681 10.04 -6.18 -29.33
C ARG A 681 9.26 -5.11 -30.09
N PHE A 682 9.62 -3.83 -29.96
CA PHE A 682 8.96 -2.75 -30.70
C PHE A 682 9.34 -2.75 -32.19
N TYR A 683 10.58 -3.05 -32.52
CA TYR A 683 11.02 -3.23 -33.91
C TYR A 683 10.29 -4.41 -34.58
N LEU A 684 10.21 -5.56 -33.93
CA LEU A 684 9.50 -6.74 -34.45
C LEU A 684 7.99 -6.51 -34.55
N ARG A 685 7.41 -5.74 -33.61
CA ARG A 685 6.01 -5.30 -33.70
C ARG A 685 5.78 -4.40 -34.91
N ALA A 686 6.66 -3.42 -35.15
CA ALA A 686 6.58 -2.56 -36.34
C ALA A 686 6.74 -3.39 -37.63
N LEU A 687 7.61 -4.40 -37.62
CA LEU A 687 7.77 -5.33 -38.74
C LEU A 687 6.51 -6.16 -38.99
N GLY A 688 5.81 -6.57 -37.93
CA GLY A 688 4.50 -7.21 -38.05
C GLY A 688 3.42 -6.30 -38.65
N MET A 689 3.51 -4.99 -38.46
CA MET A 689 2.59 -4.01 -39.06
C MET A 689 2.89 -3.73 -40.54
N ARG A 690 4.18 -3.66 -40.91
CA ARG A 690 4.64 -3.48 -42.29
C ARG A 690 5.84 -4.39 -42.59
N PRO A 691 5.58 -5.65 -43.01
CA PRO A 691 6.64 -6.63 -43.27
C PRO A 691 7.58 -6.25 -44.43
N ASP A 692 7.07 -5.47 -45.38
CA ASP A 692 7.77 -5.11 -46.62
C ASP A 692 8.41 -3.71 -46.58
N ASP A 693 8.50 -3.08 -45.40
CA ASP A 693 9.08 -1.73 -45.25
C ASP A 693 10.63 -1.78 -45.31
N PRO A 694 11.26 -1.28 -46.40
CA PRO A 694 12.70 -1.47 -46.59
C PRO A 694 13.55 -0.60 -45.64
N ASP A 695 13.01 0.54 -45.20
CA ASP A 695 13.69 1.43 -44.25
C ASP A 695 13.70 0.81 -42.86
N LEU A 696 12.56 0.28 -42.40
CA LEU A 696 12.46 -0.45 -41.14
C LEU A 696 13.38 -1.68 -41.14
N THR A 697 13.38 -2.43 -42.24
CA THR A 697 14.25 -3.62 -42.40
C THR A 697 15.73 -3.24 -42.28
N LEU A 698 16.15 -2.13 -42.89
CA LEU A 698 17.50 -1.57 -42.72
C LEU A 698 17.79 -1.16 -41.26
N GLN A 699 16.83 -0.51 -40.57
CA GLN A 699 16.98 -0.11 -39.17
C GLN A 699 17.11 -1.31 -38.22
N ILE A 700 16.36 -2.39 -38.47
CA ILE A 700 16.49 -3.66 -37.72
C ILE A 700 17.86 -4.29 -37.95
N GLY A 701 18.39 -4.21 -39.18
CA GLY A 701 19.77 -4.59 -39.47
C GLY A 701 20.79 -3.85 -38.61
N HIS A 702 20.69 -2.51 -38.53
CA HIS A 702 21.55 -1.70 -37.67
C HIS A 702 21.42 -2.05 -36.18
N PHE A 703 20.19 -2.31 -35.72
CA PHE A 703 19.92 -2.73 -34.36
C PHE A 703 20.65 -4.05 -34.01
N TYR A 704 20.55 -5.07 -34.86
CA TYR A 704 21.24 -6.35 -34.63
C TYR A 704 22.76 -6.24 -34.76
N LYS A 705 23.26 -5.36 -35.63
CA LYS A 705 24.70 -5.04 -35.72
C LYS A 705 25.23 -4.49 -34.39
N ILE A 706 24.54 -3.52 -33.79
CA ILE A 706 24.96 -2.88 -32.53
C ILE A 706 24.79 -3.82 -31.33
N THR A 707 23.82 -4.73 -31.37
CA THR A 707 23.58 -5.71 -30.29
C THR A 707 24.40 -7.00 -30.42
N GLY A 708 25.32 -7.07 -31.39
CA GLY A 708 26.27 -8.20 -31.52
C GLY A 708 25.68 -9.46 -32.15
N ARG A 709 24.63 -9.33 -32.97
CA ARG A 709 23.97 -10.42 -33.70
C ARG A 709 24.18 -10.28 -35.22
N PRO A 710 25.38 -10.57 -35.74
CA PRO A 710 25.75 -10.28 -37.13
C PRO A 710 24.98 -11.10 -38.16
N ASP A 711 24.60 -12.34 -37.86
CA ASP A 711 23.83 -13.19 -38.78
C ASP A 711 22.40 -12.65 -39.00
N ASP A 712 21.76 -12.18 -37.93
CA ASP A 712 20.46 -11.52 -38.02
C ASP A 712 20.59 -10.18 -38.77
N ALA A 713 21.61 -9.38 -38.43
CA ALA A 713 21.87 -8.12 -39.12
C ALA A 713 22.03 -8.33 -40.63
N ARG A 714 22.82 -9.33 -41.04
CA ARG A 714 23.02 -9.72 -42.44
C ARG A 714 21.70 -10.11 -43.11
N ARG A 715 20.88 -10.95 -42.48
CA ARG A 715 19.57 -11.36 -43.03
C ARG A 715 18.67 -10.15 -43.33
N TYR A 716 18.61 -9.18 -42.41
CA TYR A 716 17.82 -7.96 -42.60
C TYR A 716 18.43 -7.02 -43.64
N TYR A 717 19.76 -6.90 -43.72
CA TYR A 717 20.39 -6.14 -44.80
C TYR A 717 20.18 -6.77 -46.19
N GLU A 718 20.25 -8.11 -46.31
CA GLU A 718 19.97 -8.82 -47.57
C GLU A 718 18.53 -8.58 -48.02
N ALA A 719 17.57 -8.63 -47.09
CA ALA A 719 16.17 -8.32 -47.35
C ALA A 719 15.97 -6.87 -47.82
N ALA A 720 16.60 -5.88 -47.17
CA ALA A 720 16.52 -4.48 -47.57
C ALA A 720 17.21 -4.23 -48.95
N ALA A 721 18.34 -4.89 -49.21
CA ALA A 721 19.14 -4.79 -50.44
C ALA A 721 18.44 -5.37 -51.68
N ALA A 722 17.51 -6.32 -51.49
CA ALA A 722 16.72 -6.93 -52.55
C ALA A 722 15.61 -6.00 -53.11
N THR A 723 15.38 -4.85 -52.47
CA THR A 723 14.35 -3.89 -52.87
C THR A 723 14.85 -2.86 -53.90
N ARG A 724 13.92 -2.11 -54.51
CA ARG A 724 14.24 -0.94 -55.36
C ARG A 724 14.24 0.38 -54.57
N HIS A 725 14.22 0.32 -53.23
CA HIS A 725 14.17 1.49 -52.34
C HIS A 725 15.56 2.14 -52.18
N PRO A 726 15.66 3.46 -51.90
CA PRO A 726 16.92 4.10 -51.53
C PRO A 726 17.70 3.39 -50.41
N ALA A 727 17.01 2.75 -49.46
CA ALA A 727 17.63 1.93 -48.42
C ALA A 727 18.48 0.76 -48.96
N ALA A 728 18.21 0.28 -50.18
CA ALA A 728 18.92 -0.86 -50.77
C ALA A 728 20.41 -0.56 -51.03
N SER A 729 20.77 0.68 -51.37
CA SER A 729 22.18 1.05 -51.55
C SER A 729 22.93 1.10 -50.22
N LEU A 730 22.28 1.61 -49.16
CA LEU A 730 22.82 1.63 -47.80
C LEU A 730 22.99 0.21 -47.25
N ALA A 731 22.00 -0.66 -47.44
CA ALA A 731 22.07 -2.05 -47.03
C ALA A 731 23.20 -2.82 -47.77
N ARG A 732 23.39 -2.57 -49.08
CA ARG A 732 24.51 -3.15 -49.84
C ARG A 732 25.86 -2.66 -49.34
N ALA A 733 25.98 -1.39 -48.95
CA ALA A 733 27.21 -0.86 -48.36
C ALA A 733 27.53 -1.53 -47.02
N GLU A 734 26.52 -1.73 -46.15
CA GLU A 734 26.68 -2.45 -44.89
C GLU A 734 27.08 -3.92 -45.10
N LEU A 735 26.52 -4.61 -46.10
CA LEU A 735 26.89 -5.99 -46.46
C LEU A 735 28.32 -6.10 -47.02
N GLN A 736 28.79 -5.09 -47.75
CA GLN A 736 30.15 -5.05 -48.29
C GLN A 736 31.19 -4.75 -47.19
N GLY A 737 30.86 -3.89 -46.22
CA GLY A 737 31.73 -3.57 -45.09
C GLY A 737 31.84 -4.68 -44.04
N ALA A 738 30.90 -5.62 -43.99
CA ALA A 738 30.95 -6.78 -43.08
C ALA A 738 31.85 -7.93 -43.59
N GLY A 739 32.38 -7.83 -44.81
CA GLY A 739 33.22 -8.85 -45.45
C GLY A 739 34.72 -8.51 -45.55
N SER A 740 35.17 -7.42 -44.92
CA SER A 740 36.56 -6.94 -44.91
C SER A 740 37.20 -6.98 -43.53
#